data_AF-A0A1H9E838-F1
#
_entry.id   AF-A0A1H9E838-F1
#
_cell.length_a   1.000
_cell.length_b   1.000
_cell.length_c   1.000
_cell.angle_alpha   90.00
_cell.angle_beta   90.00
_cell.angle_gamma   90.00
#
_symmetry.space_group_name_H-M   'P 1'
#
loop_
_entity.id
_entity.type
_entity.pdbx_description
1 polymer ?
#
loop_
_entity_poly.entity_id
_entity_poly.type
_entity_poly.pdbx_seq_one_letter_code
_entity_poly.pdbx_strand_id
1 'polypeptide(L)'
;MNRKEKDILWLGEEYASLGPAVRAALGILLERGEWAWWDARALIPVHLEKAVWRNGPVSWGGDASVLDAEQWVDPLRAIALGRAFESLSWREMPAIKLSRSVWDWEGGADTIASVLSELSLLVGPGYVFPEWQRNAKPRFPRIHKERPRSYVAAGPDLPLENLLVGESEQLSWELATRRDDVVDILVVSNLESLRAVAAAKLVIVQGNPLGSVLAQVSRLRDDLSAQCVLQINAANHGVIHWLHNVLWLWSYAGMTFVQAVRQATDERGLQFHVLSSTQSFLNVRGGFPEDSMIKARRVPDPVRRDPGPDRLTPGVIDSVSKELVKETPSIVPPKEPPPKVLPPEITERPVEDYRVPVLRPMPDTRPPSPSREAVSRPRRPVKPRPSPPIERVLTASARQGQNPVDYWPTTGQVELDLAIVVKTPLQSGTPTFPEDRIEWVDDYKGLQIHLFEFGQAPVTRPLYLPKTDGSGVVTFIREGRCGEVDLRFVVSDGAQILQTARLQAKPNETISFFIENVVTPLHREKKTFDLALLVNDSLGNQPSVSIITQAGKPIFVPLGNDEIAEARKELLFTLQSAVNNPEADLAPLMMDLANDGALLQRFLTEREPQWPGSEGRLQLVSQDHAFFPIEYLYDGPIPPSRKAPLCSQRVTCLKRGSAEPGCGIRKAREQLCPMGFLGISGIIERHTWTPGQAPNLWNRPPVEQPGRHRIDDLSKVVFTASDRADVFWDGDVEQEVVRLHTIETALAVKRVATWEDWTYRLELESPSMLLMILHKDKNWLYTGAEDSLSLGGMSEQHVGGAPLVIAIGCSTGLGEMPGSSLPAILRNCGASVVIAAMTSVLGRHANRVARDLAKHLRQAASAWGTVHIGEIISALRRQLLIEGVALGLAVVAFGDADIALGKDGR
;
A
#
# COMPACT_ATOMS: atom_id res chain seq x y z
N MET A 1 19.69 -10.61 9.21
CA MET A 1 18.57 -9.91 9.86
C MET A 1 17.50 -10.94 10.21
N ASN A 2 17.00 -10.97 11.44
CA ASN A 2 15.92 -11.88 11.87
C ASN A 2 14.52 -11.24 11.65
N ARG A 3 13.44 -12.01 11.82
CA ARG A 3 12.07 -11.47 11.61
C ARG A 3 11.73 -10.31 12.54
N LYS A 4 12.17 -10.31 13.81
CA LYS A 4 11.89 -9.19 14.73
C LYS A 4 12.59 -7.90 14.27
N GLU A 5 13.81 -7.99 13.77
CA GLU A 5 14.52 -6.84 13.18
C GLU A 5 13.83 -6.32 11.91
N LYS A 6 13.35 -7.22 11.03
CA LYS A 6 12.50 -6.85 9.89
C LYS A 6 11.22 -6.14 10.36
N ASP A 7 10.51 -6.71 11.33
CA ASP A 7 9.24 -6.18 11.85
C ASP A 7 9.40 -4.81 12.53
N ILE A 8 10.52 -4.54 13.20
CA ILE A 8 10.86 -3.21 13.77
C ILE A 8 11.13 -2.19 12.66
N LEU A 9 11.90 -2.55 11.63
CA LEU A 9 12.19 -1.66 10.50
C LEU A 9 10.96 -1.40 9.63
N TRP A 10 10.02 -2.34 9.60
CA TRP A 10 8.78 -2.27 8.83
C TRP A 10 7.67 -1.48 9.56
N LEU A 11 7.37 -1.83 10.80
CA LEU A 11 6.20 -1.33 11.53
C LEU A 11 6.54 -0.26 12.58
N GLY A 12 7.83 -0.01 12.84
CA GLY A 12 8.29 0.74 14.00
C GLY A 12 8.29 -0.11 15.28
N GLU A 13 9.08 0.29 16.28
CA GLU A 13 9.23 -0.48 17.52
C GLU A 13 7.92 -0.64 18.31
N GLU A 14 7.02 0.36 18.23
CA GLU A 14 5.69 0.34 18.85
C GLU A 14 4.72 -0.70 18.26
N TYR A 15 4.88 -1.08 16.98
CA TYR A 15 3.96 -2.01 16.29
C TYR A 15 4.63 -3.28 15.77
N ALA A 16 5.94 -3.48 15.98
CA ALA A 16 6.66 -4.68 15.56
C ALA A 16 6.04 -5.99 16.08
N SER A 17 5.36 -5.95 17.23
CA SER A 17 4.58 -7.06 17.80
C SER A 17 3.43 -7.53 16.90
N LEU A 18 2.90 -6.66 16.03
CA LEU A 18 1.82 -6.99 15.10
C LEU A 18 2.30 -7.82 13.89
N GLY A 19 3.59 -7.87 13.58
CA GLY A 19 4.14 -8.54 12.39
C GLY A 19 3.57 -9.95 12.14
N PRO A 20 3.57 -10.86 13.13
CA PRO A 20 2.92 -12.17 13.03
C PRO A 20 1.41 -12.10 12.76
N ALA A 21 0.69 -11.14 13.35
CA ALA A 21 -0.73 -10.91 13.12
C ALA A 21 -1.02 -10.38 11.70
N VAL A 22 -0.13 -9.54 11.14
CA VAL A 22 -0.20 -9.12 9.73
C VAL A 22 -0.07 -10.32 8.81
N ARG A 23 0.94 -11.18 9.04
CA ARG A 23 1.17 -12.40 8.24
C ARG A 23 0.03 -13.41 8.39
N ALA A 24 -0.58 -13.50 9.57
CA ALA A 24 -1.79 -14.29 9.80
C ALA A 24 -2.99 -13.77 9.00
N ALA A 25 -3.25 -12.46 9.00
CA ALA A 25 -4.32 -11.83 8.23
C ALA A 25 -4.11 -12.00 6.72
N LEU A 26 -2.90 -11.71 6.23
CA LEU A 26 -2.54 -11.81 4.81
C LEU A 26 -2.76 -13.22 4.27
N GLY A 27 -2.19 -14.26 4.90
CA GLY A 27 -2.33 -15.62 4.38
C GLY A 27 -3.77 -16.16 4.39
N ILE A 28 -4.67 -15.61 5.21
CA ILE A 28 -6.11 -15.89 5.17
C ILE A 28 -6.79 -15.22 3.95
N LEU A 29 -6.40 -13.98 3.64
CA LEU A 29 -6.95 -13.20 2.52
C LEU A 29 -6.43 -13.72 1.17
N LEU A 30 -5.14 -14.04 1.10
CA LEU A 30 -4.45 -14.62 -0.06
C LEU A 30 -5.02 -16.00 -0.43
N GLU A 31 -5.14 -16.92 0.52
CA GLU A 31 -5.73 -18.26 0.33
C GLU A 31 -7.18 -18.21 -0.17
N ARG A 32 -7.92 -17.12 0.11
CA ARG A 32 -9.28 -16.92 -0.42
C ARG A 32 -9.33 -16.15 -1.75
N GLY A 33 -8.22 -15.56 -2.20
CA GLY A 33 -8.20 -14.63 -3.34
C GLY A 33 -9.14 -13.44 -3.14
N GLU A 34 -9.12 -12.87 -1.93
CA GLU A 34 -9.86 -11.64 -1.59
C GLU A 34 -8.87 -10.46 -1.58
N TRP A 35 -9.10 -9.48 -2.45
CA TRP A 35 -8.18 -8.34 -2.64
C TRP A 35 -8.81 -6.96 -2.39
N ALA A 36 -10.13 -6.88 -2.17
CA ALA A 36 -10.86 -5.62 -1.95
C ALA A 36 -10.38 -4.80 -0.73
N TRP A 37 -9.58 -5.41 0.15
CA TRP A 37 -8.94 -4.75 1.29
C TRP A 37 -7.72 -3.91 0.89
N TRP A 38 -7.14 -4.14 -0.28
CA TRP A 38 -5.92 -3.48 -0.76
C TRP A 38 -6.13 -1.99 -1.00
N ASP A 39 -7.27 -1.66 -1.61
CA ASP A 39 -7.57 -0.32 -2.13
C ASP A 39 -8.16 0.59 -1.05
N ALA A 40 -8.67 0.02 0.04
CA ALA A 40 -9.32 0.74 1.13
C ALA A 40 -9.04 0.09 2.49
N ARG A 41 -8.09 0.67 3.24
CA ARG A 41 -7.71 0.21 4.60
C ARG A 41 -8.91 0.00 5.53
N ALA A 42 -9.92 0.88 5.46
CA ALA A 42 -11.15 0.79 6.25
C ALA A 42 -11.98 -0.49 6.01
N LEU A 43 -11.78 -1.18 4.89
CA LEU A 43 -12.49 -2.44 4.59
C LEU A 43 -11.73 -3.69 5.08
N ILE A 44 -10.47 -3.57 5.52
CA ILE A 44 -9.66 -4.69 6.02
C ILE A 44 -10.42 -5.53 7.08
N PRO A 45 -11.04 -4.97 8.14
CA PRO A 45 -11.76 -5.76 9.13
C PRO A 45 -12.95 -6.52 8.52
N VAL A 46 -13.70 -5.89 7.60
CA VAL A 46 -14.88 -6.47 6.96
C VAL A 46 -14.50 -7.65 6.04
N HIS A 47 -13.41 -7.50 5.27
CA HIS A 47 -12.92 -8.58 4.41
C HIS A 47 -12.27 -9.70 5.21
N LEU A 48 -11.54 -9.41 6.29
CA LEU A 48 -10.95 -10.43 7.15
C LEU A 48 -12.01 -11.19 7.96
N GLU A 49 -13.02 -10.50 8.51
CA GLU A 49 -14.16 -11.14 9.17
C GLU A 49 -14.91 -12.06 8.19
N LYS A 50 -15.24 -11.57 6.99
CA LYS A 50 -15.80 -12.37 5.88
C LYS A 50 -14.89 -13.55 5.47
N ALA A 51 -13.57 -13.39 5.59
CA ALA A 51 -12.58 -14.43 5.31
C ALA A 51 -12.43 -15.47 6.44
N VAL A 52 -12.89 -15.18 7.66
CA VAL A 52 -12.97 -16.15 8.76
C VAL A 52 -14.36 -16.78 8.86
N TRP A 53 -15.45 -16.03 8.64
CA TRP A 53 -16.86 -16.43 8.81
C TRP A 53 -17.31 -17.66 7.98
N ARG A 54 -17.02 -18.87 8.48
CA ARG A 54 -17.77 -20.14 8.30
C ARG A 54 -17.49 -21.05 9.50
N ASN A 55 -18.45 -21.88 9.90
CA ASN A 55 -18.25 -22.86 10.97
C ASN A 55 -17.13 -23.86 10.60
N GLY A 56 -15.97 -23.73 11.23
CA GLY A 56 -14.80 -24.59 11.01
C GLY A 56 -13.49 -23.82 10.95
N PRO A 57 -12.38 -24.48 10.58
CA PRO A 57 -11.07 -23.85 10.47
C PRO A 57 -10.99 -22.93 9.25
N VAL A 58 -10.37 -21.75 9.43
CA VAL A 58 -9.98 -20.89 8.31
C VAL A 58 -8.77 -21.51 7.60
N SER A 59 -8.68 -21.34 6.28
CA SER A 59 -7.50 -21.78 5.52
C SER A 59 -6.52 -20.61 5.41
N TRP A 60 -5.23 -20.89 5.57
CA TRP A 60 -4.13 -19.92 5.44
C TRP A 60 -3.11 -20.46 4.45
N GLY A 61 -2.57 -19.58 3.61
CA GLY A 61 -1.64 -19.94 2.54
C GLY A 61 -1.78 -18.97 1.36
N GLY A 62 -2.25 -19.47 0.23
CA GLY A 62 -2.19 -18.76 -1.04
C GLY A 62 -0.76 -18.73 -1.57
N ASP A 63 0.02 -17.72 -1.16
CA ASP A 63 1.29 -17.35 -1.77
C ASP A 63 2.41 -17.09 -0.76
N ALA A 64 3.64 -17.47 -1.10
CA ALA A 64 4.83 -17.38 -0.25
C ALA A 64 5.25 -15.93 0.08
N SER A 65 4.85 -14.93 -0.70
CA SER A 65 5.09 -13.50 -0.43
C SER A 65 4.55 -13.01 0.93
N VAL A 66 3.66 -13.77 1.58
CA VAL A 66 3.25 -13.52 2.98
C VAL A 66 4.41 -13.57 3.98
N LEU A 67 5.49 -14.31 3.68
CA LEU A 67 6.67 -14.45 4.54
C LEU A 67 7.60 -13.24 4.50
N ASP A 68 7.46 -12.43 3.45
CA ASP A 68 8.24 -11.24 3.11
C ASP A 68 7.30 -10.03 2.93
N ALA A 69 6.24 -9.96 3.74
CA ALA A 69 5.21 -8.93 3.70
C ALA A 69 5.76 -7.49 3.81
N GLU A 70 6.90 -7.32 4.49
CA GLU A 70 7.59 -6.03 4.61
C GLU A 70 8.14 -5.49 3.28
N GLN A 71 8.29 -6.33 2.26
CA GLN A 71 8.77 -5.93 0.93
C GLN A 71 7.67 -5.32 0.06
N TRP A 72 6.39 -5.47 0.42
CA TRP A 72 5.28 -5.09 -0.46
C TRP A 72 4.01 -4.54 0.19
N VAL A 73 3.82 -4.67 1.51
CA VAL A 73 2.68 -4.09 2.23
C VAL A 73 3.19 -2.89 3.04
N ASP A 74 2.58 -1.71 2.87
CA ASP A 74 2.96 -0.53 3.65
C ASP A 74 2.70 -0.73 5.16
N PRO A 75 3.41 0.00 6.03
CA PRO A 75 3.30 -0.17 7.48
C PRO A 75 1.88 0.02 8.02
N LEU A 76 1.03 0.82 7.39
CA LEU A 76 -0.30 1.16 7.90
C LEU A 76 -1.41 0.24 7.37
N ARG A 77 -1.31 -0.28 6.14
CA ARG A 77 -2.06 -1.49 5.73
C ARG A 77 -1.69 -2.64 6.66
N ALA A 78 -0.40 -2.80 6.96
CA ALA A 78 0.10 -3.84 7.85
C ALA A 78 -0.44 -3.70 9.29
N ILE A 79 -0.31 -2.53 9.93
CA ILE A 79 -0.90 -2.25 11.26
C ILE A 79 -2.41 -2.47 11.26
N ALA A 80 -3.13 -2.05 10.20
CA ALA A 80 -4.56 -2.28 10.08
C ALA A 80 -4.93 -3.77 9.95
N LEU A 81 -4.14 -4.57 9.21
CA LEU A 81 -4.26 -6.03 9.11
C LEU A 81 -4.00 -6.71 10.46
N GLY A 82 -2.95 -6.31 11.18
CA GLY A 82 -2.61 -6.82 12.50
C GLY A 82 -3.71 -6.53 13.53
N ARG A 83 -4.10 -5.27 13.68
CA ARG A 83 -5.21 -4.86 14.57
C ARG A 83 -6.55 -5.53 14.18
N ALA A 84 -6.82 -5.73 12.88
CA ALA A 84 -8.01 -6.45 12.44
C ALA A 84 -7.96 -7.94 12.83
N PHE A 85 -6.81 -8.60 12.72
CA PHE A 85 -6.64 -9.97 13.17
C PHE A 85 -6.80 -10.10 14.68
N GLU A 86 -6.17 -9.21 15.46
CA GLU A 86 -6.37 -9.13 16.91
C GLU A 86 -7.84 -8.91 17.26
N SER A 87 -8.58 -8.06 16.53
CA SER A 87 -10.01 -7.83 16.80
C SER A 87 -10.89 -9.09 16.68
N LEU A 88 -10.43 -10.13 15.99
CA LEU A 88 -11.11 -11.43 15.88
C LEU A 88 -10.85 -12.35 17.08
N SER A 89 -9.64 -12.30 17.67
CA SER A 89 -9.27 -13.19 18.79
C SER A 89 -10.14 -12.97 20.03
N TRP A 90 -10.57 -11.73 20.27
CA TRP A 90 -11.47 -11.34 21.35
C TRP A 90 -12.88 -11.94 21.27
N ARG A 91 -13.28 -12.53 20.13
CA ARG A 91 -14.59 -13.18 19.97
C ARG A 91 -14.49 -14.70 20.08
N GLU A 92 -13.65 -15.30 19.24
CA GLU A 92 -13.28 -16.73 19.27
C GLU A 92 -12.00 -16.88 18.44
N MET A 93 -10.93 -17.46 19.00
CA MET A 93 -9.68 -17.69 18.26
C MET A 93 -9.92 -18.63 17.06
N PRO A 94 -9.67 -18.19 15.81
CA PRO A 94 -9.91 -19.02 14.64
C PRO A 94 -8.88 -20.16 14.57
N ALA A 95 -9.35 -21.39 14.40
CA ALA A 95 -8.46 -22.49 14.06
C ALA A 95 -7.92 -22.32 12.63
N ILE A 96 -6.60 -22.27 12.47
CA ILE A 96 -5.92 -22.05 11.19
C ILE A 96 -5.47 -23.40 10.61
N LYS A 97 -5.91 -23.70 9.39
CA LYS A 97 -5.44 -24.82 8.59
C LYS A 97 -4.47 -24.31 7.53
N LEU A 98 -3.18 -24.67 7.59
CA LEU A 98 -2.25 -24.34 6.50
C LEU A 98 -2.61 -25.17 5.27
N SER A 99 -2.79 -24.52 4.12
CA SER A 99 -3.18 -25.18 2.88
C SER A 99 -2.04 -25.98 2.26
N ARG A 100 -2.34 -26.80 1.25
CA ARG A 100 -1.32 -27.68 0.63
C ARG A 100 -0.22 -26.91 -0.10
N SER A 101 -0.53 -25.76 -0.71
CA SER A 101 0.46 -24.98 -1.47
C SER A 101 1.63 -24.50 -0.60
N VAL A 102 1.44 -24.36 0.71
CA VAL A 102 2.51 -24.01 1.67
C VAL A 102 3.64 -25.06 1.68
N TRP A 103 3.39 -26.31 1.26
CA TRP A 103 4.43 -27.34 1.12
C TRP A 103 5.26 -27.20 -0.16
N ASP A 104 4.76 -26.46 -1.15
CA ASP A 104 5.40 -26.23 -2.45
C ASP A 104 6.21 -24.92 -2.47
N TRP A 105 6.22 -24.18 -1.35
CA TRP A 105 7.02 -22.96 -1.14
C TRP A 105 8.51 -23.29 -0.93
N GLU A 106 9.38 -22.32 -1.20
CA GLU A 106 10.83 -22.47 -0.96
C GLU A 106 11.11 -22.81 0.52
N GLY A 107 12.07 -23.70 0.77
CA GLY A 107 12.37 -24.26 2.10
C GLY A 107 11.39 -25.35 2.59
N GLY A 108 10.20 -25.50 1.99
CA GLY A 108 9.27 -26.61 2.20
C GLY A 108 8.97 -26.93 3.67
N ALA A 109 9.53 -28.04 4.18
CA ALA A 109 9.28 -28.51 5.54
C ALA A 109 9.78 -27.55 6.63
N ASP A 110 10.91 -26.87 6.43
CA ASP A 110 11.44 -25.90 7.39
C ASP A 110 10.67 -24.56 7.34
N THR A 111 10.17 -24.20 6.16
CA THR A 111 9.24 -23.07 5.98
C THR A 111 7.92 -23.32 6.70
N ILE A 112 7.37 -24.53 6.60
CA ILE A 112 6.20 -24.93 7.40
C ILE A 112 6.52 -24.98 8.89
N ALA A 113 7.71 -25.43 9.31
CA ALA A 113 8.11 -25.39 10.72
C ALA A 113 8.12 -23.96 11.27
N SER A 114 8.62 -23.01 10.47
CA SER A 114 8.64 -21.58 10.79
C SER A 114 7.22 -21.00 10.91
N VAL A 115 6.38 -21.19 9.89
CA VAL A 115 4.98 -20.72 9.86
C VAL A 115 4.14 -21.34 10.99
N LEU A 116 4.28 -22.65 11.20
CA LEU A 116 3.55 -23.38 12.23
C LEU A 116 3.91 -22.88 13.64
N SER A 117 5.19 -22.60 13.89
CA SER A 117 5.65 -22.00 15.14
C SER A 117 5.10 -20.58 15.34
N GLU A 118 5.27 -19.71 14.35
CA GLU A 118 4.86 -18.30 14.43
C GLU A 118 3.36 -18.14 14.63
N LEU A 119 2.54 -18.87 13.86
CA LEU A 119 1.08 -18.82 14.01
C LEU A 119 0.63 -19.51 15.31
N SER A 120 1.31 -20.57 15.79
CA SER A 120 0.96 -21.22 17.08
C SER A 120 1.24 -20.31 18.28
N LEU A 121 2.22 -19.41 18.20
CA LEU A 121 2.45 -18.38 19.21
C LEU A 121 1.34 -17.31 19.22
N LEU A 122 0.75 -17.03 18.05
CA LEU A 122 -0.28 -16.00 17.88
C LEU A 122 -1.69 -16.48 18.27
N VAL A 123 -2.14 -17.63 17.75
CA VAL A 123 -3.50 -18.15 18.02
C VAL A 123 -3.55 -19.23 19.13
N GLY A 124 -2.38 -19.64 19.65
CA GLY A 124 -2.25 -20.67 20.68
C GLY A 124 -1.95 -22.07 20.12
N PRO A 125 -1.39 -22.97 20.95
CA PRO A 125 -0.98 -24.30 20.51
C PRO A 125 -2.19 -25.13 20.07
N GLY A 126 -2.04 -25.84 18.95
CA GLY A 126 -3.13 -26.61 18.34
C GLY A 126 -4.32 -25.78 17.82
N TYR A 127 -4.22 -24.45 17.74
CA TYR A 127 -5.07 -23.69 16.82
C TYR A 127 -4.56 -23.77 15.38
N VAL A 128 -3.28 -24.07 15.16
CA VAL A 128 -2.67 -24.23 13.83
C VAL A 128 -2.41 -25.69 13.51
N PHE A 129 -2.72 -26.12 12.28
CA PHE A 129 -2.38 -27.44 11.75
C PHE A 129 -2.21 -27.43 10.21
N PRO A 130 -1.17 -28.06 9.65
CA PRO A 130 -1.06 -28.24 8.20
C PRO A 130 -2.06 -29.27 7.64
N GLU A 131 -2.49 -29.07 6.39
CA GLU A 131 -2.93 -30.19 5.55
C GLU A 131 -1.75 -31.12 5.22
N TRP A 132 -2.06 -32.39 4.96
CA TRP A 132 -1.10 -33.34 4.40
C TRP A 132 -0.55 -32.86 3.05
N GLN A 133 0.79 -32.84 2.93
CA GLN A 133 1.55 -32.52 1.70
C GLN A 133 0.99 -33.19 0.45
N ARG A 134 0.54 -34.43 0.56
CA ARG A 134 -0.10 -35.19 -0.52
C ARG A 134 -1.54 -35.54 -0.14
N ASN A 135 -2.45 -35.53 -1.12
CA ASN A 135 -3.84 -36.00 -0.96
C ASN A 135 -3.92 -37.54 -0.94
N ALA A 136 -3.01 -38.18 -0.21
CA ALA A 136 -3.02 -39.61 0.02
C ALA A 136 -4.23 -39.98 0.90
N LYS A 137 -5.00 -40.97 0.47
CA LYS A 137 -6.12 -41.56 1.21
C LYS A 137 -5.83 -43.04 1.51
N PRO A 138 -4.77 -43.35 2.26
CA PRO A 138 -4.48 -44.71 2.70
C PRO A 138 -5.67 -45.23 3.49
N ARG A 139 -6.06 -46.48 3.23
CA ARG A 139 -7.12 -47.15 3.97
C ARG A 139 -6.51 -47.71 5.24
N PHE A 140 -6.83 -47.11 6.38
CA PHE A 140 -6.41 -47.64 7.67
C PHE A 140 -6.87 -49.10 7.81
N PRO A 141 -6.00 -50.04 8.23
CA PRO A 141 -6.35 -51.47 8.30
C PRO A 141 -7.55 -51.72 9.22
N ARG A 142 -8.40 -52.68 8.84
CA ARG A 142 -9.54 -53.11 9.67
C ARG A 142 -9.04 -54.00 10.81
N ILE A 143 -8.86 -53.42 11.99
CA ILE A 143 -8.67 -54.16 13.24
C ILE A 143 -10.00 -54.84 13.60
N HIS A 144 -9.99 -56.16 13.78
CA HIS A 144 -11.06 -56.85 14.50
C HIS A 144 -10.94 -56.54 16.00
N LYS A 145 -11.63 -55.48 16.47
CA LYS A 145 -11.60 -55.07 17.87
C LYS A 145 -12.39 -56.03 18.76
N GLU A 146 -11.71 -57.06 19.26
CA GLU A 146 -12.15 -57.84 20.44
C GLU A 146 -11.90 -57.09 21.76
N ARG A 147 -11.08 -56.03 21.74
CA ARG A 147 -10.74 -55.21 22.92
C ARG A 147 -11.45 -53.85 22.88
N PRO A 148 -12.11 -53.40 23.97
CA PRO A 148 -12.83 -52.12 24.03
C PRO A 148 -11.95 -50.89 24.34
N ARG A 149 -10.66 -51.07 24.64
CA ARG A 149 -9.72 -49.98 24.98
C ARG A 149 -9.09 -49.35 23.72
N SER A 150 -8.51 -48.17 23.87
CA SER A 150 -7.64 -47.57 22.84
C SER A 150 -6.26 -48.22 22.91
N TYR A 151 -5.78 -48.77 21.80
CA TYR A 151 -4.50 -49.49 21.76
C TYR A 151 -3.35 -48.51 21.49
N VAL A 152 -2.43 -48.39 22.46
CA VAL A 152 -1.29 -47.47 22.41
C VAL A 152 0.01 -48.27 22.42
N ALA A 153 0.82 -48.08 21.40
CA ALA A 153 2.18 -48.62 21.38
C ALA A 153 3.21 -47.54 21.71
N ALA A 154 4.14 -47.87 22.61
CA ALA A 154 5.37 -47.11 22.81
C ALA A 154 6.47 -47.70 21.90
N GLY A 155 7.25 -46.83 21.26
CA GLY A 155 8.45 -47.24 20.54
C GLY A 155 9.49 -47.90 21.47
N PRO A 156 10.38 -48.76 20.95
CA PRO A 156 11.41 -49.45 21.74
C PRO A 156 12.42 -48.52 22.42
N ASP A 157 12.46 -47.26 22.00
CA ASP A 157 13.25 -46.15 22.54
C ASP A 157 12.62 -45.48 23.78
N LEU A 158 11.36 -45.77 24.11
CA LEU A 158 10.68 -45.24 25.29
C LEU A 158 10.73 -46.26 26.46
N PRO A 159 11.18 -45.87 27.66
CA PRO A 159 11.35 -46.78 28.79
C PRO A 159 9.98 -47.18 29.39
N LEU A 160 9.45 -48.33 28.94
CA LEU A 160 8.13 -48.87 29.31
C LEU A 160 7.93 -49.04 30.83
N GLU A 161 9.02 -49.23 31.58
CA GLU A 161 9.01 -49.31 33.05
C GLU A 161 8.43 -48.05 33.72
N ASN A 162 8.57 -46.88 33.09
CA ASN A 162 7.98 -45.62 33.55
C ASN A 162 6.57 -45.36 32.98
N LEU A 163 6.09 -46.19 32.04
CA LEU A 163 4.79 -46.07 31.37
C LEU A 163 3.69 -46.87 32.07
N LEU A 164 4.04 -47.90 32.85
CA LEU A 164 3.10 -48.83 33.48
C LEU A 164 2.62 -48.40 34.87
N VAL A 165 3.10 -47.27 35.41
CA VAL A 165 2.71 -46.74 36.73
C VAL A 165 1.37 -45.99 36.64
N GLY A 166 0.30 -46.73 36.31
CA GLY A 166 -1.06 -46.22 36.20
C GLY A 166 -1.84 -46.81 35.04
N GLU A 167 -2.25 -48.08 35.13
CA GLU A 167 -3.29 -48.61 34.23
C GLU A 167 -4.58 -47.80 34.41
N SER A 168 -5.01 -47.11 33.36
CA SER A 168 -6.35 -46.53 33.29
C SER A 168 -7.28 -47.45 32.51
N GLU A 169 -8.54 -47.54 32.92
CA GLU A 169 -9.57 -48.38 32.28
C GLU A 169 -9.76 -48.12 30.78
N GLN A 170 -9.30 -46.97 30.28
CA GLN A 170 -9.42 -46.53 28.88
C GLN A 170 -8.23 -46.95 27.99
N LEU A 171 -7.08 -47.31 28.59
CA LEU A 171 -5.80 -47.50 27.90
C LEU A 171 -5.23 -48.90 28.05
N SER A 172 -4.54 -49.36 27.01
CA SER A 172 -3.62 -50.49 27.06
C SER A 172 -2.33 -50.09 26.35
N TRP A 173 -1.24 -50.03 27.12
CA TRP A 173 0.12 -49.76 26.64
C TRP A 173 0.83 -51.09 26.35
N GLU A 174 1.36 -51.26 25.14
CA GLU A 174 2.30 -52.34 24.81
C GLU A 174 3.54 -51.75 24.12
N LEU A 175 4.63 -52.53 24.03
CA LEU A 175 5.82 -52.11 23.28
C LEU A 175 5.66 -52.49 21.81
N ALA A 176 5.93 -51.57 20.89
CA ALA A 176 5.94 -51.85 19.45
C ALA A 176 7.06 -52.86 19.14
N THR A 177 6.70 -54.13 18.91
CA THR A 177 7.65 -55.24 18.76
C THR A 177 7.51 -55.99 17.44
N ARG A 178 6.41 -55.83 16.69
CA ARG A 178 6.19 -56.53 15.42
C ARG A 178 5.79 -55.54 14.34
N ARG A 179 6.50 -55.59 13.22
CA ARG A 179 6.26 -54.74 12.05
C ARG A 179 4.84 -54.82 11.48
N ASP A 180 4.09 -55.87 11.80
CA ASP A 180 2.70 -56.09 11.39
C ASP A 180 1.65 -55.53 12.38
N ASP A 181 2.07 -54.95 13.52
CA ASP A 181 1.18 -54.42 14.56
C ASP A 181 0.37 -53.21 14.04
N VAL A 182 -0.92 -53.14 14.39
CA VAL A 182 -1.81 -52.02 14.01
C VAL A 182 -2.39 -51.37 15.27
N VAL A 183 -2.12 -50.08 15.46
CA VAL A 183 -2.37 -49.35 16.72
C VAL A 183 -3.34 -48.17 16.51
N ASP A 184 -4.08 -47.78 17.56
CA ASP A 184 -4.82 -46.52 17.52
C ASP A 184 -3.85 -45.34 17.71
N ILE A 185 -2.86 -45.48 18.60
CA ILE A 185 -1.85 -44.46 18.93
C ILE A 185 -0.45 -45.07 18.91
N LEU A 186 0.51 -44.36 18.32
CA LEU A 186 1.94 -44.65 18.40
C LEU A 186 2.66 -43.47 19.07
N VAL A 187 3.49 -43.73 20.07
CA VAL A 187 4.38 -42.73 20.69
C VAL A 187 5.83 -43.12 20.44
N VAL A 188 6.65 -42.21 19.93
CA VAL A 188 8.09 -42.44 19.65
C VAL A 188 8.93 -41.21 20.01
N SER A 189 10.21 -41.41 20.32
CA SER A 189 11.23 -40.35 20.45
C SER A 189 12.33 -40.43 19.37
N ASN A 190 12.35 -41.49 18.54
CA ASN A 190 13.12 -41.56 17.29
C ASN A 190 12.19 -41.89 16.10
N LEU A 191 12.41 -41.23 14.96
CA LEU A 191 11.68 -41.49 13.71
C LEU A 191 12.01 -42.87 13.09
N GLU A 192 13.13 -43.50 13.45
CA GLU A 192 13.42 -44.87 13.02
C GLU A 192 12.50 -45.90 13.65
N SER A 193 12.04 -45.66 14.88
CA SER A 193 11.07 -46.50 15.61
C SER A 193 9.70 -46.59 14.93
N LEU A 194 9.39 -45.68 14.00
CA LEU A 194 8.19 -45.75 13.17
C LEU A 194 8.10 -47.05 12.36
N ARG A 195 9.22 -47.72 12.08
CA ARG A 195 9.28 -49.01 11.37
C ARG A 195 8.78 -50.20 12.20
N ALA A 196 8.47 -50.01 13.49
CA ALA A 196 8.07 -51.06 14.42
C ALA A 196 6.58 -51.44 14.35
N VAL A 197 5.76 -50.74 13.56
CA VAL A 197 4.32 -51.02 13.37
C VAL A 197 3.91 -50.89 11.90
N ALA A 198 2.79 -51.48 11.51
CA ALA A 198 2.23 -51.40 10.15
C ALA A 198 1.31 -50.20 9.94
N ALA A 199 0.56 -49.76 10.97
CA ALA A 199 -0.26 -48.56 10.89
C ALA A 199 -0.62 -47.98 12.27
N ALA A 200 -0.75 -46.65 12.35
CA ALA A 200 -1.13 -45.91 13.55
C ALA A 200 -2.08 -44.75 13.18
N LYS A 201 -3.23 -44.56 13.86
CA LYS A 201 -4.14 -43.45 13.52
C LYS A 201 -3.60 -42.10 13.99
N LEU A 202 -3.10 -42.06 15.21
CA LEU A 202 -2.42 -40.93 15.83
C LEU A 202 -0.95 -41.27 16.04
N VAL A 203 -0.04 -40.45 15.54
CA VAL A 203 1.40 -40.56 15.83
C VAL A 203 1.84 -39.37 16.68
N ILE A 204 2.55 -39.64 17.76
CA ILE A 204 3.10 -38.64 18.69
C ILE A 204 4.63 -38.78 18.66
N VAL A 205 5.32 -37.73 18.21
CA VAL A 205 6.79 -37.68 18.15
C VAL A 205 7.31 -36.76 19.25
N GLN A 206 8.09 -37.31 20.17
CA GLN A 206 8.65 -36.58 21.31
C GLN A 206 10.04 -36.02 20.96
N GLY A 207 10.36 -34.80 21.43
CA GLY A 207 11.72 -34.26 21.53
C GLY A 207 12.50 -33.98 20.21
N ASN A 208 11.95 -34.32 19.05
CA ASN A 208 12.62 -34.11 17.76
C ASN A 208 12.44 -32.65 17.27
N PRO A 209 13.42 -32.08 16.54
CA PRO A 209 13.27 -30.78 15.88
C PRO A 209 12.11 -30.76 14.88
N LEU A 210 11.35 -29.66 14.86
CA LEU A 210 10.07 -29.54 14.15
C LEU A 210 10.19 -29.83 12.64
N GLY A 211 11.17 -29.20 11.96
CA GLY A 211 11.42 -29.40 10.53
C GLY A 211 11.83 -30.84 10.18
N SER A 212 12.64 -31.48 11.03
CA SER A 212 13.09 -32.87 10.83
C SER A 212 11.93 -33.87 10.84
N VAL A 213 10.89 -33.64 11.65
CA VAL A 213 9.68 -34.47 11.64
C VAL A 213 8.77 -34.13 10.46
N LEU A 214 8.58 -32.83 10.16
CA LEU A 214 7.79 -32.37 9.00
C LEU A 214 8.33 -32.93 7.68
N ALA A 215 9.64 -33.03 7.51
CA ALA A 215 10.29 -33.68 6.36
C ALA A 215 9.94 -35.17 6.20
N GLN A 216 9.42 -35.84 7.23
CA GLN A 216 8.96 -37.23 7.19
C GLN A 216 7.42 -37.37 7.21
N VAL A 217 6.65 -36.27 7.27
CA VAL A 217 5.18 -36.33 7.39
C VAL A 217 4.50 -37.03 6.22
N SER A 218 5.02 -36.91 4.99
CA SER A 218 4.50 -37.70 3.86
C SER A 218 4.73 -39.21 4.04
N ARG A 219 5.87 -39.64 4.61
CA ARG A 219 6.11 -41.07 4.93
C ARG A 219 5.20 -41.54 6.06
N LEU A 220 5.01 -40.74 7.11
CA LEU A 220 4.04 -41.02 8.17
C LEU A 220 2.61 -41.24 7.63
N ARG A 221 2.23 -40.50 6.59
CA ARG A 221 0.95 -40.71 5.90
C ARG A 221 0.94 -42.01 5.09
N ASP A 222 1.93 -42.20 4.23
CA ASP A 222 1.94 -43.25 3.22
C ASP A 222 2.28 -44.63 3.83
N ASP A 223 3.25 -44.70 4.74
CA ASP A 223 3.73 -45.94 5.39
C ASP A 223 2.81 -46.39 6.54
N LEU A 224 2.36 -45.47 7.41
CA LEU A 224 1.59 -45.81 8.63
C LEU A 224 0.08 -45.51 8.55
N SER A 225 -0.43 -45.08 7.40
CA SER A 225 -1.82 -44.63 7.23
C SER A 225 -2.26 -43.49 8.18
N ALA A 226 -1.32 -42.72 8.72
CA ALA A 226 -1.57 -41.80 9.84
C ALA A 226 -2.65 -40.75 9.53
N GLN A 227 -3.57 -40.52 10.47
CA GLN A 227 -4.70 -39.59 10.34
C GLN A 227 -4.45 -38.25 11.05
N CYS A 228 -3.58 -38.26 12.05
CA CYS A 228 -3.06 -37.10 12.76
C CYS A 228 -1.61 -37.38 13.21
N VAL A 229 -0.72 -36.39 13.07
CA VAL A 229 0.64 -36.42 13.63
C VAL A 229 0.81 -35.21 14.55
N LEU A 230 1.27 -35.46 15.77
CA LEU A 230 1.64 -34.46 16.76
C LEU A 230 3.14 -34.55 17.05
N GLN A 231 3.77 -33.42 17.36
CA GLN A 231 5.08 -33.38 17.99
C GLN A 231 4.97 -32.66 19.34
N ILE A 232 5.67 -33.18 20.35
CA ILE A 232 5.58 -32.71 21.74
C ILE A 232 6.98 -32.49 22.30
N ASN A 233 7.23 -31.31 22.84
CA ASN A 233 8.45 -30.96 23.56
C ASN A 233 8.22 -31.13 25.07
N ALA A 234 8.46 -32.34 25.58
CA ALA A 234 8.28 -32.70 26.98
C ALA A 234 9.22 -33.86 27.37
N ALA A 235 9.43 -34.06 28.67
CA ALA A 235 10.01 -35.28 29.21
C ALA A 235 8.98 -36.42 29.24
N ASN A 236 9.44 -37.68 29.23
CA ASN A 236 8.60 -38.87 28.99
C ASN A 236 7.38 -38.93 29.92
N HIS A 237 7.57 -38.68 31.22
CA HIS A 237 6.49 -38.66 32.23
C HIS A 237 5.41 -37.60 31.94
N GLY A 238 5.78 -36.48 31.34
CA GLY A 238 4.85 -35.40 30.97
C GLY A 238 3.92 -35.82 29.83
N VAL A 239 4.46 -36.48 28.80
CA VAL A 239 3.69 -36.98 27.64
C VAL A 239 2.60 -37.96 28.06
N ILE A 240 2.87 -38.80 29.06
CA ILE A 240 1.97 -39.87 29.52
C ILE A 240 0.76 -39.29 30.24
N HIS A 241 0.99 -38.43 31.24
CA HIS A 241 -0.10 -37.76 31.96
C HIS A 241 -0.90 -36.82 31.05
N TRP A 242 -0.23 -36.14 30.12
CA TRP A 242 -0.89 -35.34 29.08
C TRP A 242 -1.80 -36.21 28.21
N LEU A 243 -1.29 -37.32 27.64
CA LEU A 243 -2.07 -38.18 26.74
C LEU A 243 -3.26 -38.82 27.46
N HIS A 244 -3.09 -39.22 28.72
CA HIS A 244 -4.18 -39.74 29.53
C HIS A 244 -5.31 -38.70 29.70
N ASN A 245 -4.96 -37.44 30.01
CA ASN A 245 -5.92 -36.35 30.14
C ASN A 245 -6.60 -36.01 28.79
N VAL A 246 -5.85 -35.96 27.69
CA VAL A 246 -6.41 -35.78 26.33
C VAL A 246 -7.47 -36.84 26.04
N LEU A 247 -7.20 -38.11 26.33
CA LEU A 247 -8.12 -39.20 26.05
C LEU A 247 -9.34 -39.19 26.97
N TRP A 248 -9.17 -38.80 28.23
CA TRP A 248 -10.30 -38.59 29.15
C TRP A 248 -11.21 -37.45 28.70
N LEU A 249 -10.66 -36.28 28.37
CA LEU A 249 -11.42 -35.13 27.87
C LEU A 249 -12.12 -35.43 26.52
N TRP A 250 -11.45 -36.15 25.62
CA TRP A 250 -11.99 -36.49 24.30
C TRP A 250 -13.11 -37.54 24.35
N SER A 251 -12.98 -38.55 25.23
CA SER A 251 -13.94 -39.65 25.36
C SER A 251 -15.08 -39.36 26.33
N TYR A 252 -14.76 -38.86 27.53
CA TYR A 252 -15.69 -38.74 28.65
C TYR A 252 -16.33 -37.37 28.75
N ALA A 253 -15.55 -36.28 28.60
CA ALA A 253 -16.09 -34.92 28.57
C ALA A 253 -16.72 -34.54 27.20
N GLY A 254 -16.71 -35.45 26.22
CA GLY A 254 -17.38 -35.27 24.92
C GLY A 254 -16.81 -34.16 24.03
N MET A 255 -15.60 -33.68 24.34
CA MET A 255 -14.93 -32.62 23.59
C MET A 255 -14.50 -33.09 22.20
N THR A 256 -14.14 -32.16 21.30
CA THR A 256 -13.39 -32.57 20.10
C THR A 256 -11.95 -32.94 20.45
N PHE A 257 -11.28 -33.74 19.62
CA PHE A 257 -9.87 -34.09 19.84
C PHE A 257 -8.99 -32.84 20.03
N VAL A 258 -9.20 -31.80 19.23
CA VAL A 258 -8.41 -30.56 19.33
C VAL A 258 -8.71 -29.75 20.60
N GLN A 259 -9.94 -29.78 21.12
CA GLN A 259 -10.28 -29.15 22.41
C GLN A 259 -9.62 -29.89 23.58
N ALA A 260 -9.71 -31.22 23.60
CA ALA A 260 -9.09 -32.08 24.61
C ALA A 260 -7.56 -31.94 24.63
N VAL A 261 -6.93 -31.88 23.46
CA VAL A 261 -5.50 -31.62 23.28
C VAL A 261 -5.06 -30.26 23.85
N ARG A 262 -5.86 -29.20 23.68
CA ARG A 262 -5.55 -27.87 24.24
C ARG A 262 -5.61 -27.88 25.77
N GLN A 263 -6.76 -28.21 26.35
CA GLN A 263 -6.93 -28.16 27.80
C GLN A 263 -5.90 -29.03 28.56
N ALA A 264 -5.63 -30.25 28.08
CA ALA A 264 -4.61 -31.11 28.70
C ALA A 264 -3.18 -30.55 28.61
N THR A 265 -2.92 -29.65 27.65
CA THR A 265 -1.67 -28.91 27.50
C THR A 265 -1.63 -27.71 28.44
N ASP A 266 -2.70 -26.92 28.47
CA ASP A 266 -2.81 -25.69 29.26
C ASP A 266 -2.67 -25.99 30.76
N GLU A 267 -3.26 -27.11 31.23
CA GLU A 267 -3.11 -27.63 32.60
C GLU A 267 -1.68 -28.07 32.98
N ARG A 268 -0.74 -28.14 32.01
CA ARG A 268 0.61 -28.67 32.20
C ARG A 268 1.74 -27.80 31.64
N GLY A 269 1.44 -26.73 30.90
CA GLY A 269 2.43 -25.84 30.29
C GLY A 269 3.34 -26.51 29.26
N LEU A 270 2.91 -27.62 28.64
CA LEU A 270 3.69 -28.31 27.61
C LEU A 270 3.64 -27.55 26.27
N GLN A 271 4.62 -27.79 25.40
CA GLN A 271 4.57 -27.34 24.01
C GLN A 271 4.27 -28.51 23.08
N PHE A 272 3.27 -28.36 22.21
CA PHE A 272 2.99 -29.30 21.14
C PHE A 272 2.63 -28.56 19.84
N HIS A 273 2.87 -29.24 18.71
CA HIS A 273 2.43 -28.80 17.39
C HIS A 273 1.70 -29.93 16.66
N VAL A 274 0.63 -29.59 15.95
CA VAL A 274 -0.04 -30.50 15.02
C VAL A 274 0.71 -30.43 13.70
N LEU A 275 1.38 -31.51 13.28
CA LEU A 275 2.25 -31.50 12.09
C LEU A 275 1.50 -31.79 10.79
N SER A 276 0.44 -32.58 10.89
CA SER A 276 -0.59 -32.73 9.86
C SER A 276 -1.79 -33.44 10.45
N SER A 277 -2.98 -33.09 10.00
CA SER A 277 -4.18 -33.83 10.39
C SER A 277 -5.27 -33.76 9.33
N THR A 278 -6.19 -34.72 9.38
CA THR A 278 -7.44 -34.62 8.64
C THR A 278 -8.45 -33.77 9.44
N GLN A 279 -9.16 -32.86 8.76
CA GLN A 279 -10.19 -32.03 9.41
C GLN A 279 -11.26 -32.88 10.13
N SER A 280 -11.57 -34.07 9.60
CA SER A 280 -12.44 -35.04 10.27
C SER A 280 -11.89 -35.46 11.63
N PHE A 281 -10.62 -35.85 11.73
CA PHE A 281 -10.00 -36.36 12.96
C PHE A 281 -10.03 -35.33 14.10
N LEU A 282 -9.60 -34.09 13.82
CA LEU A 282 -9.56 -33.01 14.83
C LEU A 282 -10.93 -32.67 15.43
N ASN A 283 -12.01 -32.92 14.68
CA ASN A 283 -13.38 -32.54 15.05
C ASN A 283 -14.27 -33.72 15.51
N VAL A 284 -13.74 -34.96 15.58
CA VAL A 284 -14.49 -36.07 16.20
C VAL A 284 -14.67 -35.81 17.69
N ARG A 285 -15.88 -36.08 18.21
CA ARG A 285 -16.20 -36.08 19.65
C ARG A 285 -16.44 -37.50 20.15
N GLY A 286 -16.10 -37.78 21.41
CA GLY A 286 -16.37 -39.07 22.04
C GLY A 286 -15.33 -40.16 21.72
N GLY A 287 -14.07 -39.79 21.53
CA GLY A 287 -12.99 -40.71 21.18
C GLY A 287 -12.83 -40.95 19.67
N PHE A 288 -12.09 -42.01 19.33
CA PHE A 288 -11.83 -42.38 17.93
C PHE A 288 -13.13 -42.64 17.15
N PRO A 289 -13.20 -42.25 15.86
CA PRO A 289 -14.33 -42.61 15.03
C PRO A 289 -14.34 -44.13 14.79
N GLU A 290 -15.29 -44.83 15.42
CA GLU A 290 -15.68 -46.17 15.02
C GLU A 290 -16.25 -46.17 13.59
N ASP A 291 -16.22 -47.31 12.91
CA ASP A 291 -16.63 -47.47 11.50
C ASP A 291 -18.15 -47.23 11.35
N SER A 292 -18.55 -45.95 11.21
CA SER A 292 -19.92 -45.45 11.45
C SER A 292 -20.98 -45.92 10.46
N MET A 293 -20.61 -46.79 9.51
CA MET A 293 -21.49 -47.39 8.51
C MET A 293 -22.60 -48.29 9.09
N ILE A 294 -22.52 -48.72 10.35
CA ILE A 294 -23.50 -49.63 10.96
C ILE A 294 -24.79 -48.91 11.44
N LYS A 295 -24.79 -47.58 11.61
CA LYS A 295 -25.93 -46.83 12.20
C LYS A 295 -26.45 -45.66 11.33
N ALA A 296 -27.02 -45.94 10.15
CA ALA A 296 -28.16 -45.17 9.59
C ALA A 296 -28.74 -45.76 8.28
N ARG A 297 -29.42 -46.92 8.33
CA ARG A 297 -30.40 -47.29 7.28
C ARG A 297 -31.70 -47.84 7.87
N ARG A 298 -32.32 -47.07 8.77
CA ARG A 298 -33.73 -47.29 9.13
C ARG A 298 -34.60 -46.99 7.92
N VAL A 299 -35.35 -47.99 7.47
CA VAL A 299 -36.49 -47.80 6.56
C VAL A 299 -37.56 -46.99 7.31
N PRO A 300 -38.22 -46.00 6.69
CA PRO A 300 -39.31 -45.28 7.33
C PRO A 300 -40.59 -46.11 7.31
N ASP A 301 -41.03 -46.60 8.47
CA ASP A 301 -42.38 -47.15 8.64
C ASP A 301 -43.45 -46.03 8.63
N PRO A 302 -44.67 -46.31 8.15
CA PRO A 302 -45.65 -45.27 7.84
C PRO A 302 -46.44 -44.76 9.05
N VAL A 303 -46.51 -43.43 9.13
CA VAL A 303 -47.53 -42.57 9.76
C VAL A 303 -48.71 -43.27 10.46
N ARG A 304 -48.85 -43.01 11.77
CA ARG A 304 -50.16 -42.86 12.42
C ARG A 304 -50.25 -41.49 13.10
N ARG A 305 -51.48 -40.97 13.23
CA ARG A 305 -51.80 -39.60 13.65
C ARG A 305 -52.45 -39.56 15.03
N ASP A 306 -52.19 -38.44 15.73
CA ASP A 306 -53.04 -37.74 16.71
C ASP A 306 -53.48 -38.50 18.00
N PRO A 307 -53.92 -37.78 19.06
CA PRO A 307 -53.76 -36.35 19.40
C PRO A 307 -53.04 -36.11 20.75
N GLY A 308 -52.93 -34.84 21.19
CA GLY A 308 -52.68 -34.46 22.59
C GLY A 308 -53.96 -34.52 23.46
N PRO A 309 -54.10 -33.76 24.58
CA PRO A 309 -53.29 -32.65 25.11
C PRO A 309 -52.49 -33.12 26.38
N ASP A 310 -52.22 -32.41 27.49
CA ASP A 310 -52.58 -31.06 28.02
C ASP A 310 -51.55 -30.54 29.06
N ARG A 311 -51.91 -29.49 29.80
CA ARG A 311 -51.15 -28.70 30.78
C ARG A 311 -50.95 -29.42 32.13
N LEU A 312 -49.90 -29.01 32.89
CA LEU A 312 -50.03 -28.25 34.15
C LEU A 312 -48.67 -27.89 34.81
N THR A 313 -48.70 -26.90 35.69
CA THR A 313 -47.66 -26.44 36.64
C THR A 313 -48.25 -26.49 38.08
N PRO A 314 -47.62 -26.00 39.17
CA PRO A 314 -46.20 -25.78 39.54
C PRO A 314 -45.80 -26.44 40.90
N GLY A 315 -44.57 -26.23 41.39
CA GLY A 315 -44.22 -26.36 42.82
C GLY A 315 -42.70 -26.51 43.10
N VAL A 316 -42.09 -26.16 44.26
CA VAL A 316 -42.13 -24.99 45.19
C VAL A 316 -41.40 -25.39 46.51
N ILE A 317 -40.57 -24.50 47.12
CA ILE A 317 -39.95 -24.63 48.48
C ILE A 317 -38.87 -25.75 48.59
N ASP A 318 -37.72 -25.67 49.30
CA ASP A 318 -36.96 -24.65 50.08
C ASP A 318 -35.53 -25.25 50.41
N SER A 319 -34.52 -24.64 51.08
CA SER A 319 -34.09 -23.28 51.48
C SER A 319 -32.64 -23.38 52.11
N VAL A 320 -32.11 -22.33 52.79
CA VAL A 320 -30.95 -22.35 53.74
C VAL A 320 -29.54 -22.57 53.10
N SER A 321 -28.45 -21.82 53.38
CA SER A 321 -28.17 -20.71 54.33
C SER A 321 -26.94 -19.84 53.94
N LYS A 322 -26.94 -18.56 54.40
CA LYS A 322 -25.91 -17.79 55.19
C LYS A 322 -24.39 -18.10 55.05
N GLU A 323 -23.42 -17.17 55.22
CA GLU A 323 -23.29 -15.70 55.53
C GLU A 323 -21.79 -15.31 55.26
N LEU A 324 -21.20 -14.10 55.42
CA LEU A 324 -21.45 -12.82 56.14
C LEU A 324 -20.72 -11.64 55.40
N VAL A 325 -20.16 -10.65 56.13
CA VAL A 325 -19.25 -9.52 55.73
C VAL A 325 -19.89 -8.41 54.86
N LYS A 326 -20.34 -7.24 55.36
CA LYS A 326 -19.71 -6.13 56.15
C LYS A 326 -18.74 -5.24 55.35
N GLU A 327 -18.73 -3.90 55.42
CA GLU A 327 -19.67 -2.90 55.98
C GLU A 327 -19.42 -1.48 55.39
N THR A 328 -20.49 -0.66 55.33
CA THR A 328 -20.71 0.82 55.23
C THR A 328 -19.61 1.87 55.61
N PRO A 329 -19.80 3.23 55.46
CA PRO A 329 -20.93 4.02 54.89
C PRO A 329 -20.62 5.29 54.02
N SER A 330 -21.68 5.73 53.30
CA SER A 330 -22.18 7.10 52.99
C SER A 330 -21.48 8.39 53.50
N ILE A 331 -21.56 9.47 52.68
CA ILE A 331 -22.01 10.84 53.07
C ILE A 331 -22.47 11.68 51.85
N VAL A 332 -23.45 12.56 52.04
CA VAL A 332 -24.11 13.50 51.09
C VAL A 332 -24.51 14.76 51.90
N PRO A 333 -24.36 16.04 51.44
CA PRO A 333 -25.51 16.82 50.89
C PRO A 333 -25.07 17.98 49.91
N PRO A 334 -25.82 19.10 49.65
CA PRO A 334 -26.30 19.37 48.26
C PRO A 334 -26.15 20.83 47.74
N LYS A 335 -26.60 21.12 46.50
CA LYS A 335 -27.45 22.31 46.16
C LYS A 335 -27.91 22.43 44.69
N GLU A 336 -29.24 22.53 44.54
CA GLU A 336 -30.07 23.41 43.67
C GLU A 336 -29.88 23.54 42.12
N PRO A 337 -30.94 23.94 41.35
CA PRO A 337 -31.05 23.60 39.92
C PRO A 337 -31.35 24.76 38.91
N PRO A 338 -31.21 24.53 37.59
CA PRO A 338 -31.86 25.30 36.51
C PRO A 338 -33.20 24.67 36.03
N PRO A 339 -34.01 25.37 35.21
CA PRO A 339 -35.45 25.08 35.07
C PRO A 339 -35.85 24.09 33.96
N LYS A 340 -37.11 23.63 34.06
CA LYS A 340 -37.79 22.77 33.07
C LYS A 340 -38.07 23.53 31.76
N VAL A 341 -37.91 22.84 30.64
CA VAL A 341 -38.50 23.19 29.33
C VAL A 341 -39.48 22.08 28.93
N LEU A 342 -40.67 22.45 28.44
CA LEU A 342 -41.70 21.51 27.98
C LEU A 342 -41.48 21.16 26.50
N PRO A 343 -41.68 19.90 26.07
CA PRO A 343 -41.81 19.57 24.66
C PRO A 343 -43.19 20.04 24.13
N PRO A 344 -43.28 20.59 22.90
CA PRO A 344 -44.55 20.94 22.27
C PRO A 344 -45.32 19.71 21.77
N GLU A 345 -46.63 19.87 21.60
CA GLU A 345 -47.56 18.79 21.27
C GLU A 345 -47.44 18.29 19.82
N ILE A 346 -47.64 16.99 19.64
CA ILE A 346 -47.87 16.38 18.33
C ILE A 346 -49.29 16.75 17.89
N THR A 347 -49.43 17.41 16.73
CA THR A 347 -50.72 17.63 16.06
C THR A 347 -50.74 16.89 14.72
N GLU A 348 -51.40 15.73 14.71
CA GLU A 348 -51.65 14.97 13.49
C GLU A 348 -52.60 15.74 12.56
N ARG A 349 -52.41 15.57 11.25
CA ARG A 349 -53.41 15.95 10.23
C ARG A 349 -53.63 14.76 9.28
N PRO A 350 -54.87 14.52 8.83
CA PRO A 350 -55.21 13.33 8.06
C PRO A 350 -54.68 13.39 6.63
N VAL A 351 -54.39 12.22 6.07
CA VAL A 351 -54.17 12.01 4.63
C VAL A 351 -55.47 11.51 4.02
N GLU A 352 -55.94 12.12 2.94
CA GLU A 352 -57.22 11.78 2.30
C GLU A 352 -57.13 10.53 1.41
N ASP A 353 -58.22 9.76 1.40
CA ASP A 353 -58.39 8.53 0.63
C ASP A 353 -58.75 8.85 -0.84
N TYR A 354 -57.90 8.47 -1.81
CA TYR A 354 -58.23 8.56 -3.24
C TYR A 354 -58.16 7.19 -3.92
N ARG A 355 -59.35 6.61 -4.11
CA ARG A 355 -59.55 5.34 -4.84
C ARG A 355 -59.60 5.57 -6.34
N VAL A 356 -58.98 4.67 -7.10
CA VAL A 356 -59.14 4.56 -8.56
C VAL A 356 -59.85 3.23 -8.87
N PRO A 357 -60.86 3.20 -9.77
CA PRO A 357 -61.85 2.11 -9.79
C PRO A 357 -61.41 0.84 -10.55
N VAL A 358 -61.98 -0.29 -10.11
CA VAL A 358 -61.83 -1.60 -10.76
C VAL A 358 -62.81 -1.75 -11.93
N LEU A 359 -62.34 -2.23 -13.08
CA LEU A 359 -63.16 -2.72 -14.19
C LEU A 359 -63.01 -4.24 -14.38
N ARG A 360 -64.08 -4.91 -14.82
CA ARG A 360 -64.16 -6.38 -14.94
C ARG A 360 -63.80 -6.87 -16.36
N PRO A 361 -63.33 -8.13 -16.51
CA PRO A 361 -62.81 -8.66 -17.79
C PRO A 361 -63.87 -9.43 -18.61
N MET A 362 -63.63 -9.55 -19.93
CA MET A 362 -63.99 -10.65 -20.86
C MET A 362 -63.55 -10.28 -22.29
N PRO A 363 -63.38 -11.24 -23.25
CA PRO A 363 -62.98 -12.65 -23.12
C PRO A 363 -61.82 -13.03 -24.09
N ASP A 364 -61.55 -14.33 -24.27
CA ASP A 364 -60.45 -14.92 -25.06
C ASP A 364 -60.26 -14.44 -26.51
N THR A 365 -59.00 -14.19 -26.89
CA THR A 365 -58.43 -14.65 -28.19
C THR A 365 -57.02 -15.23 -27.98
N ARG A 366 -56.78 -16.45 -28.46
CA ARG A 366 -55.46 -17.10 -28.42
C ARG A 366 -54.66 -16.85 -29.70
N PRO A 367 -53.40 -16.36 -29.63
CA PRO A 367 -52.36 -16.73 -30.58
C PRO A 367 -51.71 -18.09 -30.18
N PRO A 368 -51.03 -18.79 -31.11
CA PRO A 368 -50.49 -20.13 -30.86
C PRO A 368 -49.22 -20.13 -30.01
N SER A 369 -48.98 -21.24 -29.29
CA SER A 369 -47.82 -21.42 -28.41
C SER A 369 -46.50 -21.59 -29.17
N PRO A 370 -45.46 -20.79 -28.87
CA PRO A 370 -44.09 -21.15 -29.19
C PRO A 370 -43.61 -22.34 -28.33
N SER A 371 -42.57 -23.01 -28.80
CA SER A 371 -41.92 -24.17 -28.20
C SER A 371 -41.43 -23.96 -26.75
N ARG A 372 -41.36 -25.06 -25.99
CA ARG A 372 -40.61 -25.14 -24.72
C ARG A 372 -39.12 -24.95 -24.95
N GLU A 373 -38.66 -23.70 -24.97
CA GLU A 373 -37.25 -23.42 -24.65
C GLU A 373 -37.06 -23.36 -23.14
N ALA A 374 -35.95 -23.92 -22.66
CA ALA A 374 -35.63 -23.90 -21.24
C ALA A 374 -35.19 -22.49 -20.85
N VAL A 375 -36.06 -21.75 -20.14
CA VAL A 375 -35.75 -20.41 -19.62
C VAL A 375 -34.62 -20.52 -18.60
N SER A 376 -33.39 -20.41 -19.09
CA SER A 376 -32.21 -20.19 -18.28
C SER A 376 -32.37 -18.83 -17.61
N ARG A 377 -32.63 -18.84 -16.30
CA ARG A 377 -32.64 -17.60 -15.51
C ARG A 377 -31.33 -16.86 -15.80
N PRO A 378 -31.35 -15.61 -16.27
CA PRO A 378 -30.13 -14.88 -16.57
C PRO A 378 -29.29 -14.85 -15.29
N ARG A 379 -28.09 -15.45 -15.34
CA ARG A 379 -27.16 -15.39 -14.22
C ARG A 379 -26.91 -13.91 -13.96
N ARG A 380 -27.24 -13.45 -12.75
CA ARG A 380 -26.84 -12.11 -12.27
C ARG A 380 -25.36 -11.94 -12.63
N PRO A 381 -24.94 -10.84 -13.30
CA PRO A 381 -23.54 -10.65 -13.64
C PRO A 381 -22.73 -10.76 -12.36
N VAL A 382 -21.86 -11.77 -12.32
CA VAL A 382 -20.96 -11.99 -11.20
C VAL A 382 -19.99 -10.84 -11.25
N LYS A 383 -20.05 -9.91 -10.27
CA LYS A 383 -19.01 -8.88 -10.15
C LYS A 383 -17.65 -9.58 -10.18
N PRO A 384 -16.70 -9.13 -11.03
CA PRO A 384 -15.37 -9.70 -11.01
C PRO A 384 -14.81 -9.61 -9.58
N ARG A 385 -14.06 -10.62 -9.16
CA ARG A 385 -13.30 -10.50 -7.93
C ARG A 385 -12.16 -9.51 -8.19
N PRO A 386 -11.82 -8.63 -7.24
CA PRO A 386 -10.62 -7.82 -7.37
C PRO A 386 -9.38 -8.72 -7.46
N SER A 387 -8.44 -8.27 -8.28
CA SER A 387 -7.17 -8.93 -8.56
C SER A 387 -6.09 -8.47 -7.57
N PRO A 388 -4.95 -9.20 -7.45
CA PRO A 388 -3.79 -8.70 -6.73
C PRO A 388 -3.33 -7.32 -7.25
N PRO A 389 -2.64 -6.52 -6.41
CA PRO A 389 -1.95 -5.33 -6.87
C PRO A 389 -0.91 -5.72 -7.93
N ILE A 390 -0.90 -4.95 -9.00
CA ILE A 390 -0.09 -5.17 -10.19
C ILE A 390 0.37 -3.84 -10.78
N GLU A 391 1.64 -3.79 -11.13
CA GLU A 391 2.35 -2.61 -11.65
C GLU A 391 3.13 -3.01 -12.90
N ARG A 392 3.23 -2.09 -13.85
CA ARG A 392 3.93 -2.30 -15.12
C ARG A 392 5.37 -1.85 -14.97
N VAL A 393 6.31 -2.79 -15.03
CA VAL A 393 7.73 -2.48 -14.84
C VAL A 393 8.60 -3.02 -15.97
N LEU A 394 9.54 -2.18 -16.39
CA LEU A 394 10.67 -2.59 -17.18
C LEU A 394 11.44 -3.70 -16.45
N THR A 395 11.85 -4.70 -17.20
CA THR A 395 12.78 -5.74 -16.79
C THR A 395 13.90 -5.80 -17.81
N ALA A 396 15.08 -6.22 -17.38
CA ALA A 396 16.20 -6.54 -18.25
C ALA A 396 16.75 -7.93 -17.88
N SER A 397 17.17 -8.67 -18.88
CA SER A 397 18.10 -9.79 -18.74
C SER A 397 19.31 -9.55 -19.65
N ALA A 398 20.42 -10.24 -19.36
CA ALA A 398 21.63 -10.19 -20.16
C ALA A 398 22.00 -11.59 -20.66
N ARG A 399 22.46 -11.68 -21.90
CA ARG A 399 22.95 -12.93 -22.51
C ARG A 399 24.13 -12.69 -23.44
N GLN A 400 24.94 -13.72 -23.66
CA GLN A 400 25.94 -13.77 -24.74
C GLN A 400 25.50 -14.84 -25.74
N GLY A 401 24.93 -14.40 -26.87
CA GLY A 401 24.29 -15.31 -27.83
C GLY A 401 23.07 -16.00 -27.20
N GLN A 402 23.15 -17.32 -26.98
CA GLN A 402 22.08 -18.12 -26.39
C GLN A 402 22.21 -18.33 -24.88
N ASN A 403 23.35 -17.97 -24.28
CA ASN A 403 23.62 -18.22 -22.86
C ASN A 403 23.28 -16.99 -22.01
N PRO A 404 22.40 -17.07 -20.99
CA PRO A 404 22.23 -15.97 -20.04
C PRO A 404 23.54 -15.71 -19.28
N VAL A 405 23.77 -14.46 -18.87
CA VAL A 405 24.91 -14.07 -18.03
C VAL A 405 24.45 -13.18 -16.88
N ASP A 406 24.65 -13.65 -15.65
CA ASP A 406 24.35 -12.90 -14.42
C ASP A 406 25.51 -11.98 -13.99
N TYR A 407 26.66 -12.07 -14.66
CA TYR A 407 27.90 -11.35 -14.38
C TYR A 407 28.38 -10.60 -15.63
N TRP A 408 28.92 -9.40 -15.47
CA TRP A 408 29.36 -8.62 -16.64
C TRP A 408 30.70 -9.12 -17.19
N PRO A 409 30.77 -9.57 -18.46
CA PRO A 409 32.00 -10.14 -19.01
C PRO A 409 33.03 -9.08 -19.38
N THR A 410 34.31 -9.45 -19.30
CA THR A 410 35.44 -8.61 -19.72
C THR A 410 35.59 -8.47 -21.24
N THR A 411 34.98 -9.38 -22.02
CA THR A 411 35.10 -9.45 -23.49
C THR A 411 33.83 -10.02 -24.15
N GLY A 412 33.76 -9.93 -25.48
CA GLY A 412 32.63 -10.40 -26.27
C GLY A 412 31.44 -9.42 -26.27
N GLN A 413 30.36 -9.75 -26.97
CA GLN A 413 29.14 -8.94 -26.96
C GLN A 413 28.17 -9.43 -25.89
N VAL A 414 27.49 -8.48 -25.26
CA VAL A 414 26.40 -8.67 -24.30
C VAL A 414 25.13 -8.13 -24.96
N GLU A 415 24.12 -8.98 -25.04
CA GLU A 415 22.79 -8.61 -25.49
C GLU A 415 21.92 -8.38 -24.25
N LEU A 416 21.44 -7.14 -24.10
CA LEU A 416 20.56 -6.71 -23.03
C LEU A 416 19.13 -6.71 -23.57
N ASP A 417 18.35 -7.69 -23.15
CA ASP A 417 16.97 -7.89 -23.58
C ASP A 417 16.04 -7.23 -22.55
N LEU A 418 15.25 -6.23 -22.98
CA LEU A 418 14.32 -5.50 -22.11
C LEU A 418 12.87 -5.66 -22.53
N ALA A 419 11.98 -5.76 -21.54
CA ALA A 419 10.52 -5.76 -21.74
C ALA A 419 9.80 -5.12 -20.54
N ILE A 420 8.67 -4.45 -20.78
CA ILE A 420 7.71 -4.10 -19.74
C ILE A 420 6.85 -5.32 -19.48
N VAL A 421 6.90 -5.81 -18.23
CA VAL A 421 6.06 -6.92 -17.77
C VAL A 421 5.15 -6.46 -16.65
N VAL A 422 4.01 -7.11 -16.50
CA VAL A 422 3.15 -6.95 -15.31
C VAL A 422 3.77 -7.77 -14.20
N LYS A 423 4.22 -7.11 -13.14
CA LYS A 423 4.57 -7.80 -11.89
C LYS A 423 3.43 -7.67 -10.88
N THR A 424 3.37 -8.65 -10.00
CA THR A 424 2.59 -8.68 -8.76
C THR A 424 3.59 -8.94 -7.61
N PRO A 425 3.30 -8.61 -6.34
CA PRO A 425 4.13 -9.06 -5.22
C PRO A 425 4.03 -10.57 -4.97
N LEU A 426 3.04 -11.26 -5.55
CA LEU A 426 2.90 -12.71 -5.45
C LEU A 426 4.05 -13.44 -6.16
N GLN A 427 4.58 -14.49 -5.53
CA GLN A 427 5.61 -15.34 -6.12
C GLN A 427 5.02 -16.39 -7.08
N SER A 428 3.74 -16.72 -6.92
CA SER A 428 3.03 -17.72 -7.72
C SER A 428 2.04 -17.08 -8.71
N GLY A 429 2.39 -17.19 -10.00
CA GLY A 429 1.53 -16.87 -11.13
C GLY A 429 1.85 -15.55 -11.83
N THR A 430 1.97 -15.61 -13.16
CA THR A 430 1.93 -14.41 -14.01
C THR A 430 0.52 -13.81 -13.93
N PRO A 431 0.34 -12.58 -13.44
CA PRO A 431 -0.98 -11.98 -13.35
C PRO A 431 -1.52 -11.68 -14.76
N THR A 432 -2.81 -11.92 -14.99
CA THR A 432 -3.49 -11.44 -16.19
C THR A 432 -3.40 -9.92 -16.25
N PHE A 433 -3.01 -9.40 -17.42
CA PHE A 433 -2.79 -7.98 -17.62
C PHE A 433 -4.10 -7.17 -17.44
N PRO A 434 -4.07 -6.03 -16.73
CA PRO A 434 -5.30 -5.29 -16.42
C PRO A 434 -5.69 -4.38 -17.57
N GLU A 435 -6.62 -4.88 -18.41
CA GLU A 435 -7.24 -4.13 -19.52
C GLU A 435 -7.99 -2.88 -19.05
N ASP A 436 -8.56 -2.92 -17.84
CA ASP A 436 -9.36 -1.88 -17.19
C ASP A 436 -8.53 -0.76 -16.56
N ARG A 437 -7.22 -0.97 -16.37
CA ARG A 437 -6.28 0.02 -15.81
C ARG A 437 -5.55 0.88 -16.85
N ILE A 438 -6.05 1.01 -18.09
CA ILE A 438 -5.54 1.99 -19.08
C ILE A 438 -6.69 2.46 -19.99
N GLU A 439 -6.75 3.77 -20.28
CA GLU A 439 -7.49 4.35 -21.40
C GLU A 439 -6.83 3.94 -22.74
N TRP A 440 -7.28 2.82 -23.31
CA TRP A 440 -6.80 2.32 -24.60
C TRP A 440 -7.50 3.02 -25.77
N VAL A 441 -6.72 3.62 -26.67
CA VAL A 441 -7.19 4.09 -27.99
C VAL A 441 -7.17 2.95 -29.02
N ASP A 442 -6.13 2.11 -28.96
CA ASP A 442 -5.87 0.97 -29.84
C ASP A 442 -5.53 -0.31 -29.03
N ASP A 443 -5.46 -1.47 -29.69
CA ASP A 443 -5.08 -2.77 -29.07
C ASP A 443 -3.63 -2.83 -28.54
N TYR A 444 -2.81 -1.83 -28.85
CA TYR A 444 -1.46 -1.67 -28.32
C TYR A 444 -1.09 -0.19 -28.17
N LYS A 445 -0.13 0.10 -27.29
CA LYS A 445 0.46 1.42 -27.11
C LYS A 445 1.90 1.40 -27.57
N GLY A 446 2.23 2.30 -28.50
CA GLY A 446 3.59 2.50 -28.99
C GLY A 446 4.39 3.36 -28.02
N LEU A 447 5.36 2.76 -27.35
CA LEU A 447 6.29 3.41 -26.42
C LEU A 447 7.71 3.42 -27.01
N GLN A 448 8.63 4.10 -26.34
CA GLN A 448 10.05 4.06 -26.68
C GLN A 448 10.88 3.70 -25.44
N ILE A 449 11.99 2.98 -25.65
CA ILE A 449 13.06 2.83 -24.67
C ILE A 449 14.28 3.57 -25.21
N HIS A 450 14.80 4.51 -24.42
CA HIS A 450 16.07 5.17 -24.66
C HIS A 450 17.14 4.60 -23.71
N LEU A 451 18.27 4.19 -24.26
CA LEU A 451 19.47 3.81 -23.51
C LEU A 451 20.46 4.98 -23.50
N PHE A 452 20.76 5.47 -22.30
CA PHE A 452 21.75 6.50 -21.99
C PHE A 452 22.97 5.89 -21.31
N GLU A 453 24.16 6.38 -21.67
CA GLU A 453 25.45 5.96 -21.14
C GLU A 453 26.43 7.12 -21.23
N PHE A 454 27.26 7.32 -20.21
CA PHE A 454 28.19 8.45 -20.18
C PHE A 454 29.22 8.36 -21.32
N GLY A 455 29.44 9.48 -22.03
CA GLY A 455 30.35 9.56 -23.17
C GLY A 455 29.85 8.89 -24.46
N GLN A 456 28.61 8.38 -24.51
CA GLN A 456 28.03 7.71 -25.68
C GLN A 456 26.79 8.45 -26.21
N ALA A 457 26.48 8.25 -27.49
CA ALA A 457 25.25 8.75 -28.09
C ALA A 457 24.04 7.90 -27.61
N PRO A 458 22.90 8.51 -27.25
CA PRO A 458 21.71 7.75 -26.85
C PRO A 458 21.18 6.84 -27.95
N VAL A 459 20.77 5.63 -27.59
CA VAL A 459 20.17 4.65 -28.51
C VAL A 459 18.68 4.52 -28.21
N THR A 460 17.82 4.68 -29.21
CA THR A 460 16.36 4.49 -29.05
C THR A 460 15.89 3.22 -29.74
N ARG A 461 14.91 2.55 -29.12
CA ARG A 461 14.17 1.44 -29.71
C ARG A 461 12.65 1.65 -29.48
N PRO A 462 11.80 1.35 -30.47
CA PRO A 462 10.36 1.29 -30.24
C PRO A 462 10.02 0.07 -29.37
N LEU A 463 8.99 0.20 -28.54
CA LEU A 463 8.47 -0.83 -27.67
C LEU A 463 6.94 -0.89 -27.82
N TYR A 464 6.40 -2.03 -28.22
CA TYR A 464 4.95 -2.21 -28.34
C TYR A 464 4.42 -2.88 -27.08
N LEU A 465 3.61 -2.16 -26.32
CA LEU A 465 2.92 -2.65 -25.13
C LEU A 465 1.46 -3.00 -25.52
N PRO A 466 1.12 -4.29 -25.68
CA PRO A 466 -0.25 -4.70 -26.01
C PRO A 466 -1.23 -4.44 -24.86
N LYS A 467 -2.53 -4.45 -25.19
CA LYS A 467 -3.64 -4.37 -24.23
C LYS A 467 -3.73 -5.57 -23.28
N THR A 468 -3.14 -6.70 -23.66
CA THR A 468 -2.98 -7.91 -22.85
C THR A 468 -1.55 -8.45 -22.98
N ASP A 469 -1.01 -8.96 -21.88
CA ASP A 469 0.37 -9.49 -21.72
C ASP A 469 1.50 -8.44 -21.77
N GLY A 470 2.73 -8.88 -21.51
CA GLY A 470 3.92 -8.02 -21.52
C GLY A 470 4.24 -7.45 -22.90
N SER A 471 5.08 -6.41 -22.95
CA SER A 471 5.58 -5.88 -24.22
C SER A 471 6.42 -6.91 -24.97
N GLY A 472 6.59 -6.71 -26.28
CA GLY A 472 7.67 -7.36 -27.01
C GLY A 472 9.05 -7.09 -26.38
N VAL A 473 9.99 -8.03 -26.55
CA VAL A 473 11.37 -7.89 -26.08
C VAL A 473 12.16 -6.97 -27.02
N VAL A 474 12.98 -6.10 -26.45
CA VAL A 474 13.80 -5.12 -27.15
C VAL A 474 15.27 -5.28 -26.75
N THR A 475 16.10 -5.66 -27.70
CA THR A 475 17.54 -5.90 -27.48
C THR A 475 18.40 -4.67 -27.74
N PHE A 476 19.29 -4.36 -26.78
CA PHE A 476 20.42 -3.45 -26.93
C PHE A 476 21.73 -4.25 -26.85
N ILE A 477 22.66 -3.98 -27.76
CA ILE A 477 23.97 -4.66 -27.79
C ILE A 477 25.02 -3.76 -27.13
N ARG A 478 25.90 -4.37 -26.34
CA ARG A 478 27.08 -3.76 -25.73
C ARG A 478 28.28 -4.70 -25.84
N GLU A 479 29.48 -4.15 -25.69
CA GLU A 479 30.70 -4.93 -25.59
C GLU A 479 31.10 -5.10 -24.12
N GLY A 480 31.46 -6.33 -23.74
CA GLY A 480 32.13 -6.62 -22.48
C GLY A 480 33.45 -5.87 -22.42
N ARG A 481 33.75 -5.26 -21.27
CA ARG A 481 34.88 -4.34 -21.10
C ARG A 481 35.49 -4.42 -19.71
N CYS A 482 36.76 -4.04 -19.59
CA CYS A 482 37.51 -4.02 -18.33
C CYS A 482 37.27 -2.76 -17.46
N GLY A 483 36.13 -2.09 -17.62
CA GLY A 483 35.75 -0.91 -16.84
C GLY A 483 34.30 -1.00 -16.39
N GLU A 484 33.92 -0.20 -15.39
CA GLU A 484 32.56 -0.20 -14.84
C GLU A 484 31.51 0.13 -15.92
N VAL A 485 30.32 -0.43 -15.74
CA VAL A 485 29.17 -0.28 -16.63
C VAL A 485 28.05 0.34 -15.83
N ASP A 486 27.57 1.47 -16.34
CA ASP A 486 26.53 2.29 -15.72
C ASP A 486 25.61 2.80 -16.84
N LEU A 487 24.48 2.12 -17.00
CA LEU A 487 23.53 2.33 -18.08
C LEU A 487 22.19 2.78 -17.49
N ARG A 488 21.56 3.79 -18.10
CA ARG A 488 20.20 4.19 -17.75
C ARG A 488 19.25 3.94 -18.92
N PHE A 489 18.15 3.26 -18.62
CA PHE A 489 17.01 3.07 -19.52
C PHE A 489 15.89 4.03 -19.12
N VAL A 490 15.32 4.73 -20.11
CA VAL A 490 14.17 5.61 -19.92
C VAL A 490 13.04 5.13 -20.83
N VAL A 491 11.91 4.80 -20.25
CA VAL A 491 10.65 4.47 -20.95
C VAL A 491 9.86 5.76 -21.15
N SER A 492 9.44 6.02 -22.38
CA SER A 492 8.74 7.24 -22.76
C SER A 492 7.54 7.01 -23.69
N ASP A 493 6.68 8.03 -23.72
CA ASP A 493 5.50 8.19 -24.56
C ASP A 493 5.59 9.58 -25.22
N GLY A 494 6.34 9.68 -26.33
CA GLY A 494 6.80 10.97 -26.86
C GLY A 494 7.64 11.75 -25.85
N ALA A 495 7.34 13.03 -25.64
CA ALA A 495 7.97 13.88 -24.62
C ALA A 495 7.45 13.65 -23.19
N GLN A 496 7.08 12.42 -22.83
CA GLN A 496 6.62 12.07 -21.49
C GLN A 496 7.42 10.88 -20.94
N ILE A 497 8.16 11.10 -19.85
CA ILE A 497 8.84 10.03 -19.14
C ILE A 497 7.83 9.28 -18.28
N LEU A 498 7.84 7.96 -18.42
CA LEU A 498 6.99 7.03 -17.68
C LEU A 498 7.77 6.33 -16.56
N GLN A 499 8.97 5.83 -16.88
CA GLN A 499 9.80 5.06 -15.97
C GLN A 499 11.29 5.25 -16.29
N THR A 500 12.12 5.26 -15.25
CA THR A 500 13.59 5.23 -15.37
C THR A 500 14.12 4.02 -14.62
N ALA A 501 15.09 3.33 -15.22
CA ALA A 501 15.73 2.15 -14.65
C ALA A 501 17.23 2.17 -14.95
N ARG A 502 18.01 1.45 -14.15
CA ARG A 502 19.46 1.44 -14.21
C ARG A 502 19.99 0.02 -14.26
N LEU A 503 21.06 -0.18 -15.02
CA LEU A 503 21.89 -1.38 -15.00
C LEU A 503 23.30 -0.97 -14.59
N GLN A 504 23.80 -1.55 -13.51
CA GLN A 504 25.14 -1.32 -12.97
C GLN A 504 25.89 -2.64 -12.82
N ALA A 505 27.15 -2.67 -13.25
CA ALA A 505 28.03 -3.83 -13.06
C ALA A 505 29.52 -3.43 -13.11
N LYS A 506 30.36 -4.25 -12.50
CA LYS A 506 31.83 -4.21 -12.70
C LYS A 506 32.29 -5.47 -13.44
N PRO A 507 33.49 -5.47 -14.04
CA PRO A 507 33.97 -6.63 -14.79
C PRO A 507 34.09 -7.88 -13.90
N ASN A 508 33.37 -8.94 -14.26
CA ASN A 508 33.16 -10.20 -13.53
C ASN A 508 32.35 -10.08 -12.21
N GLU A 509 31.72 -8.94 -11.93
CA GLU A 509 30.74 -8.79 -10.85
C GLU A 509 29.30 -8.93 -11.36
N THR A 510 28.37 -9.20 -10.45
CA THR A 510 26.95 -9.41 -10.76
C THR A 510 26.31 -8.19 -11.42
N ILE A 511 25.45 -8.43 -12.41
CA ILE A 511 24.68 -7.40 -13.09
C ILE A 511 23.49 -6.99 -12.20
N SER A 512 23.55 -5.77 -11.65
CA SER A 512 22.46 -5.18 -10.88
C SER A 512 21.53 -4.39 -11.81
N PHE A 513 20.29 -4.84 -11.98
CA PHE A 513 19.23 -4.07 -12.66
C PHE A 513 18.12 -3.68 -11.68
N PHE A 514 17.78 -2.39 -11.63
CA PHE A 514 16.73 -1.86 -10.76
C PHE A 514 15.97 -0.70 -11.40
N ILE A 515 14.72 -0.50 -10.99
CA ILE A 515 13.96 0.70 -11.33
C ILE A 515 14.44 1.84 -10.42
N GLU A 516 14.76 3.00 -10.99
CA GLU A 516 15.07 4.22 -10.23
C GLU A 516 13.78 4.98 -9.87
N ASN A 517 12.86 5.13 -10.83
CA ASN A 517 11.61 5.85 -10.64
C ASN A 517 10.51 5.36 -11.61
N VAL A 518 9.25 5.49 -11.20
CA VAL A 518 8.08 5.36 -12.09
C VAL A 518 7.31 6.69 -11.99
N VAL A 519 7.54 7.55 -12.97
CA VAL A 519 7.24 8.98 -13.01
C VAL A 519 5.75 9.22 -13.21
N THR A 520 5.24 8.82 -14.38
CA THR A 520 3.83 8.95 -14.76
C THR A 520 3.28 7.55 -15.04
N PRO A 521 2.18 7.14 -14.38
CA PRO A 521 1.52 5.87 -14.66
C PRO A 521 0.83 5.92 -16.04
N LEU A 522 0.82 4.77 -16.72
CA LEU A 522 0.51 4.62 -18.14
C LEU A 522 -0.96 4.80 -18.55
N HIS A 523 -1.85 5.09 -17.59
CA HIS A 523 -3.27 4.72 -17.67
C HIS A 523 -4.25 5.75 -18.21
N ARG A 524 -3.80 6.98 -18.46
CA ARG A 524 -4.64 8.08 -18.91
C ARG A 524 -4.02 8.79 -20.10
N GLU A 525 -4.83 9.28 -21.02
CA GLU A 525 -4.39 10.26 -22.01
C GLU A 525 -4.04 11.59 -21.32
N LYS A 526 -2.73 11.93 -21.30
CA LYS A 526 -2.24 13.23 -20.83
C LYS A 526 -2.19 14.24 -21.97
N LYS A 527 -2.23 15.53 -21.62
CA LYS A 527 -1.96 16.59 -22.59
C LYS A 527 -0.49 16.49 -23.05
N THR A 528 -0.31 16.37 -24.36
CA THR A 528 1.00 16.25 -25.02
C THR A 528 1.99 17.29 -24.51
N PHE A 529 3.14 16.82 -24.04
CA PHE A 529 4.28 17.68 -23.72
C PHE A 529 5.07 18.01 -24.99
N ASP A 530 5.77 19.15 -24.98
CA ASP A 530 6.67 19.55 -26.07
C ASP A 530 8.07 18.96 -25.88
N LEU A 531 8.53 18.85 -24.62
CA LEU A 531 9.84 18.35 -24.26
C LEU A 531 9.87 17.86 -22.79
N ALA A 532 10.50 16.71 -22.55
CA ALA A 532 10.79 16.19 -21.21
C ALA A 532 12.28 16.30 -20.86
N LEU A 533 12.57 16.52 -19.58
CA LEU A 533 13.91 16.57 -19.01
C LEU A 533 14.04 15.57 -17.85
N LEU A 534 15.11 14.77 -17.86
CA LEU A 534 15.61 14.05 -16.70
C LEU A 534 16.92 14.71 -16.23
N VAL A 535 16.86 15.42 -15.10
CA VAL A 535 18.02 16.08 -14.49
C VAL A 535 18.54 15.22 -13.33
N ASN A 536 19.83 14.89 -13.35
CA ASN A 536 20.45 14.00 -12.38
C ASN A 536 21.95 14.29 -12.23
N ASP A 537 22.53 13.89 -11.11
CA ASP A 537 23.94 14.04 -10.74
C ASP A 537 24.70 12.70 -10.71
N SER A 538 24.12 11.63 -11.28
CA SER A 538 24.54 10.26 -10.96
C SER A 538 24.99 9.37 -12.13
N LEU A 539 24.66 9.63 -13.40
CA LEU A 539 25.10 8.77 -14.51
C LEU A 539 26.60 8.94 -14.80
N GLY A 540 27.38 7.86 -14.70
CA GLY A 540 28.84 7.91 -14.75
C GLY A 540 29.47 8.69 -13.60
N ASN A 541 28.74 8.87 -12.48
CA ASN A 541 29.07 9.80 -11.39
C ASN A 541 29.28 11.26 -11.87
N GLN A 542 28.51 11.68 -12.87
CA GLN A 542 28.59 13.02 -13.46
C GLN A 542 27.20 13.67 -13.61
N PRO A 543 27.07 14.99 -13.38
CA PRO A 543 25.83 15.70 -13.65
C PRO A 543 25.45 15.69 -15.12
N SER A 544 24.16 15.47 -15.39
CA SER A 544 23.62 15.36 -16.73
C SER A 544 22.15 15.77 -16.82
N VAL A 545 21.80 16.32 -17.98
CA VAL A 545 20.41 16.44 -18.44
C VAL A 545 20.20 15.50 -19.61
N SER A 546 19.24 14.58 -19.49
CA SER A 546 18.69 13.87 -20.64
C SER A 546 17.43 14.59 -21.10
N ILE A 547 17.37 14.96 -22.38
CA ILE A 547 16.23 15.63 -23.02
C ILE A 547 15.52 14.62 -23.92
N ILE A 548 14.18 14.65 -23.97
CA ILE A 548 13.37 13.90 -24.95
C ILE A 548 12.39 14.90 -25.59
N THR A 549 12.47 15.09 -26.90
CA THR A 549 11.57 16.00 -27.63
C THR A 549 10.19 15.39 -27.90
N GLN A 550 9.22 16.20 -28.33
CA GLN A 550 7.88 15.75 -28.74
C GLN A 550 7.92 14.59 -29.75
N ALA A 551 8.92 14.55 -30.63
CA ALA A 551 9.12 13.49 -31.61
C ALA A 551 9.79 12.21 -31.06
N GLY A 552 10.03 12.13 -29.74
CA GLY A 552 10.73 11.00 -29.10
C GLY A 552 12.23 10.94 -29.39
N LYS A 553 12.86 12.03 -29.84
CA LYS A 553 14.32 12.09 -30.05
C LYS A 553 15.00 12.34 -28.69
N PRO A 554 15.83 11.43 -28.17
CA PRO A 554 16.62 11.71 -26.98
C PRO A 554 17.89 12.51 -27.31
N ILE A 555 18.33 13.34 -26.36
CA ILE A 555 19.63 14.00 -26.33
C ILE A 555 20.23 13.80 -24.94
N PHE A 556 21.53 13.55 -24.87
CA PHE A 556 22.29 13.51 -23.61
C PHE A 556 23.21 14.72 -23.52
N VAL A 557 23.07 15.49 -22.44
CA VAL A 557 23.89 16.65 -22.12
C VAL A 557 24.65 16.35 -20.83
N PRO A 558 25.88 15.80 -20.89
CA PRO A 558 26.77 15.81 -19.74
C PRO A 558 27.14 17.26 -19.41
N LEU A 559 27.32 17.54 -18.11
CA LEU A 559 27.60 18.85 -17.56
C LEU A 559 28.97 18.82 -16.89
N GLY A 560 29.70 19.95 -16.88
CA GLY A 560 30.81 20.10 -15.95
C GLY A 560 30.32 20.02 -14.50
N ASN A 561 31.15 19.50 -13.58
CA ASN A 561 30.81 19.35 -12.15
C ASN A 561 30.21 20.63 -11.55
N ASP A 562 30.77 21.79 -11.92
CA ASP A 562 30.47 23.06 -11.28
C ASP A 562 29.43 23.91 -12.05
N GLU A 563 29.33 23.77 -13.39
CA GLU A 563 28.66 24.78 -14.25
C GLU A 563 27.16 24.96 -13.94
N ILE A 564 26.39 23.87 -13.89
CA ILE A 564 24.96 23.91 -13.52
C ILE A 564 24.74 23.82 -12.01
N ALA A 565 25.73 23.40 -11.22
CA ALA A 565 25.67 23.51 -9.76
C ALA A 565 25.70 24.99 -9.34
N GLU A 566 26.61 25.77 -9.92
CA GLU A 566 26.75 27.21 -9.71
C GLU A 566 25.62 28.00 -10.36
N ALA A 567 25.22 27.72 -11.61
CA ALA A 567 24.05 28.40 -12.22
C ALA A 567 22.74 28.18 -11.43
N ARG A 568 22.56 26.99 -10.83
CA ARG A 568 21.45 26.68 -9.90
C ARG A 568 21.54 27.50 -8.62
N LYS A 569 22.75 27.58 -8.04
CA LYS A 569 23.05 28.31 -6.80
C LYS A 569 22.85 29.82 -6.95
N GLU A 570 23.34 30.42 -8.04
CA GLU A 570 23.10 31.83 -8.36
C GLU A 570 21.61 32.11 -8.61
N LEU A 571 20.91 31.32 -9.43
CA LEU A 571 19.46 31.49 -9.64
C LEU A 571 18.65 31.39 -8.33
N LEU A 572 19.00 30.45 -7.44
CA LEU A 572 18.36 30.34 -6.13
C LEU A 572 18.74 31.48 -5.18
N PHE A 573 19.96 32.02 -5.26
CA PHE A 573 20.41 33.17 -4.46
C PHE A 573 19.74 34.48 -4.90
N THR A 574 19.62 34.72 -6.21
CA THR A 574 18.84 35.83 -6.78
C THR A 574 17.36 35.70 -6.40
N LEU A 575 16.79 34.49 -6.46
CA LEU A 575 15.41 34.23 -5.97
C LEU A 575 15.27 34.40 -4.45
N GLN A 576 16.27 34.07 -3.65
CA GLN A 576 16.23 34.30 -2.20
C GLN A 576 16.27 35.79 -1.87
N SER A 577 17.09 36.53 -2.62
CA SER A 577 17.16 38.00 -2.55
C SER A 577 15.82 38.66 -2.93
N ALA A 578 15.07 38.06 -3.87
CA ALA A 578 13.72 38.48 -4.25
C ALA A 578 12.72 38.52 -3.09
N VAL A 579 12.66 37.43 -2.33
CA VAL A 579 11.57 37.18 -1.38
C VAL A 579 11.91 37.70 0.02
N ASN A 580 13.21 37.80 0.34
CA ASN A 580 13.67 38.30 1.64
C ASN A 580 13.71 39.83 1.75
N ASN A 581 13.77 40.59 0.65
CA ASN A 581 13.86 42.05 0.72
C ASN A 581 12.51 42.73 0.37
N PRO A 582 11.73 43.23 1.36
CA PRO A 582 10.50 43.99 1.09
C PRO A 582 10.70 45.23 0.21
N GLU A 583 11.85 45.90 0.33
CA GLU A 583 12.13 47.19 -0.31
C GLU A 583 12.80 47.04 -1.69
N ALA A 584 12.98 45.81 -2.17
CA ALA A 584 13.54 45.56 -3.49
C ALA A 584 12.51 45.83 -4.59
N ASP A 585 12.82 46.79 -5.47
CA ASP A 585 12.08 46.97 -6.72
C ASP A 585 12.09 45.66 -7.54
N LEU A 586 10.89 45.20 -7.87
CA LEU A 586 10.64 44.00 -8.68
C LEU A 586 11.32 44.10 -10.07
N ALA A 587 11.54 45.30 -10.61
CA ALA A 587 12.13 45.48 -11.94
C ALA A 587 13.61 45.04 -12.03
N PRO A 588 14.57 45.58 -11.27
CA PRO A 588 15.95 45.05 -11.21
C PRO A 588 16.03 43.56 -10.89
N LEU A 589 15.17 43.07 -9.99
CA LEU A 589 15.17 41.66 -9.61
C LEU A 589 14.77 40.74 -10.77
N MET A 590 13.62 41.01 -11.41
CA MET A 590 13.19 40.21 -12.55
C MET A 590 14.18 40.34 -13.71
N MET A 591 14.91 41.45 -13.80
CA MET A 591 15.97 41.68 -14.79
C MET A 591 17.19 40.77 -14.54
N ASP A 592 17.58 40.58 -13.29
CA ASP A 592 18.64 39.64 -12.90
C ASP A 592 18.22 38.18 -13.17
N LEU A 593 17.03 37.77 -12.69
CA LEU A 593 16.49 36.43 -12.96
C LEU A 593 16.33 36.14 -14.47
N ALA A 594 15.98 37.16 -15.27
CA ALA A 594 15.84 37.02 -16.71
C ALA A 594 17.21 36.88 -17.41
N ASN A 595 18.23 37.57 -16.93
CA ASN A 595 19.60 37.43 -17.41
C ASN A 595 20.11 36.00 -17.20
N ASP A 596 20.06 35.54 -15.94
CA ASP A 596 20.62 34.25 -15.54
C ASP A 596 19.81 33.09 -16.16
N GLY A 597 18.48 33.26 -16.20
CA GLY A 597 17.55 32.34 -16.84
C GLY A 597 17.75 32.21 -18.36
N ALA A 598 18.10 33.30 -19.05
CA ALA A 598 18.41 33.24 -20.49
C ALA A 598 19.80 32.66 -20.78
N LEU A 599 20.79 32.87 -19.90
CA LEU A 599 22.09 32.19 -20.01
C LEU A 599 21.92 30.67 -19.89
N LEU A 600 21.13 30.21 -18.91
CA LEU A 600 20.79 28.80 -18.76
C LEU A 600 19.93 28.27 -19.92
N GLN A 601 18.91 29.01 -20.38
CA GLN A 601 18.11 28.60 -21.53
C GLN A 601 18.97 28.49 -22.80
N ARG A 602 19.87 29.46 -23.04
CA ARG A 602 20.78 29.44 -24.18
C ARG A 602 21.66 28.19 -24.18
N PHE A 603 22.24 27.80 -23.04
CA PHE A 603 23.02 26.57 -22.91
C PHE A 603 22.20 25.32 -23.32
N LEU A 604 20.91 25.26 -22.96
CA LEU A 604 20.02 24.17 -23.37
C LEU A 604 19.66 24.25 -24.87
N THR A 605 19.35 25.43 -25.40
CA THR A 605 18.98 25.64 -26.81
C THR A 605 20.16 25.42 -27.77
N GLU A 606 21.41 25.63 -27.33
CA GLU A 606 22.62 25.24 -28.07
C GLU A 606 22.79 23.71 -28.17
N ARG A 607 22.01 22.91 -27.43
CA ARG A 607 21.95 21.44 -27.52
C ARG A 607 20.66 20.92 -28.19
N GLU A 608 19.52 21.57 -27.95
CA GLU A 608 18.27 21.32 -28.69
C GLU A 608 17.69 22.63 -29.26
N PRO A 609 17.97 22.96 -30.54
CA PRO A 609 17.46 24.15 -31.22
C PRO A 609 15.92 24.19 -31.37
N GLN A 610 15.21 23.08 -31.15
CA GLN A 610 13.75 23.01 -31.18
C GLN A 610 13.09 23.25 -29.80
N TRP A 611 13.77 23.95 -28.89
CA TRP A 611 13.21 24.32 -27.59
C TRP A 611 11.90 25.14 -27.73
N PRO A 612 10.80 24.79 -27.03
CA PRO A 612 9.46 25.35 -27.25
C PRO A 612 9.24 26.77 -26.67
N GLY A 613 10.32 27.53 -26.48
CA GLY A 613 10.30 28.88 -25.87
C GLY A 613 9.73 28.90 -24.45
N SER A 614 9.06 30.01 -24.11
CA SER A 614 8.47 30.24 -22.77
C SER A 614 6.99 29.86 -22.63
N GLU A 615 6.26 29.65 -23.73
CA GLU A 615 4.82 29.29 -23.71
C GLU A 615 4.59 27.75 -23.77
N GLY A 616 5.66 26.96 -23.86
CA GLY A 616 5.62 25.49 -23.97
C GLY A 616 5.18 24.74 -22.70
N ARG A 617 4.85 23.46 -22.90
CA ARG A 617 4.45 22.50 -21.87
C ARG A 617 5.53 21.45 -21.66
N LEU A 618 6.14 21.44 -20.48
CA LEU A 618 7.32 20.60 -20.17
C LEU A 618 7.06 19.62 -19.02
N GLN A 619 7.73 18.46 -19.07
CA GLN A 619 7.85 17.56 -17.94
C GLN A 619 9.30 17.58 -17.42
N LEU A 620 9.47 17.80 -16.12
CA LEU A 620 10.76 17.77 -15.44
C LEU A 620 10.76 16.64 -14.40
N VAL A 621 11.67 15.69 -14.58
CA VAL A 621 12.00 14.66 -13.62
C VAL A 621 13.37 15.01 -13.03
N SER A 622 13.45 15.25 -11.73
CA SER A 622 14.73 15.48 -11.05
C SER A 622 14.87 14.57 -9.83
N GLN A 623 16.09 14.41 -9.33
CA GLN A 623 16.22 13.95 -7.94
C GLN A 623 15.70 15.05 -6.99
N ASP A 624 15.33 14.67 -5.77
CA ASP A 624 14.59 15.52 -4.85
C ASP A 624 15.39 16.69 -4.25
N HIS A 625 16.70 16.47 -4.03
CA HIS A 625 17.70 17.46 -3.64
C HIS A 625 18.39 18.11 -4.86
N ALA A 626 18.31 17.50 -6.04
CA ALA A 626 18.83 18.04 -7.30
C ALA A 626 17.83 19.00 -7.97
N PHE A 627 17.34 20.01 -7.24
CA PHE A 627 16.38 20.97 -7.78
C PHE A 627 16.91 21.69 -9.02
N PHE A 628 16.22 21.53 -10.15
CA PHE A 628 16.50 22.26 -11.39
C PHE A 628 15.53 23.46 -11.55
N PRO A 629 16.03 24.70 -11.73
CA PRO A 629 15.24 25.95 -11.70
C PRO A 629 14.55 26.27 -13.03
N ILE A 630 13.82 25.32 -13.60
CA ILE A 630 13.25 25.44 -14.96
C ILE A 630 12.23 26.57 -15.10
N GLU A 631 11.57 26.96 -14.00
CA GLU A 631 10.60 28.06 -13.94
C GLU A 631 11.19 29.41 -14.39
N TYR A 632 12.51 29.60 -14.26
CA TYR A 632 13.17 30.89 -14.51
C TYR A 632 13.84 30.98 -15.88
N LEU A 633 13.77 29.95 -16.73
CA LEU A 633 14.24 30.04 -18.11
C LEU A 633 13.51 31.18 -18.85
N TYR A 634 14.28 32.03 -19.53
CA TYR A 634 13.79 33.30 -20.09
C TYR A 634 14.03 33.41 -21.61
N ASP A 635 12.93 33.35 -22.36
CA ASP A 635 12.87 33.38 -23.83
C ASP A 635 12.60 34.79 -24.39
N GLY A 636 12.82 35.82 -23.57
CA GLY A 636 12.58 37.20 -23.94
C GLY A 636 13.83 37.91 -24.47
N PRO A 637 13.66 38.93 -25.34
CA PRO A 637 14.69 39.93 -25.52
C PRO A 637 15.00 40.62 -24.17
N ILE A 638 16.27 40.59 -23.75
CA ILE A 638 16.74 41.21 -22.51
C ILE A 638 17.17 42.67 -22.79
N PRO A 639 16.74 43.67 -22.01
CA PRO A 639 17.26 45.02 -22.07
C PRO A 639 18.78 45.15 -21.81
N PRO A 640 19.46 46.21 -22.30
CA PRO A 640 20.88 46.41 -22.03
C PRO A 640 21.19 46.99 -20.64
N SER A 641 20.17 47.37 -19.87
CA SER A 641 20.30 48.03 -18.56
C SER A 641 19.63 47.23 -17.46
N ARG A 642 20.36 46.95 -16.37
CA ARG A 642 19.81 46.35 -15.13
C ARG A 642 18.69 47.20 -14.50
N LYS A 643 18.62 48.49 -14.85
CA LYS A 643 17.57 49.43 -14.39
C LYS A 643 16.42 49.61 -15.41
N ALA A 644 16.26 48.69 -16.36
CA ALA A 644 15.13 48.72 -17.29
C ALA A 644 13.82 48.43 -16.54
N PRO A 645 12.76 49.24 -16.73
CA PRO A 645 11.48 49.01 -16.05
C PRO A 645 10.78 47.77 -16.60
N LEU A 646 9.90 47.17 -15.79
CA LEU A 646 8.97 46.15 -16.29
C LEU A 646 8.01 46.75 -17.32
N CYS A 647 7.71 45.96 -18.35
CA CYS A 647 6.83 46.32 -19.46
C CYS A 647 5.55 47.01 -18.98
N SER A 648 5.28 48.18 -19.54
CA SER A 648 4.09 49.00 -19.29
C SER A 648 2.77 48.24 -19.58
N GLN A 649 2.76 47.36 -20.58
CA GLN A 649 1.60 46.52 -20.94
C GLN A 649 1.52 45.18 -20.17
N ARG A 650 2.41 44.93 -19.19
CA ARG A 650 2.51 43.62 -18.51
C ARG A 650 1.19 43.15 -17.89
N VAL A 651 0.42 44.05 -17.27
CA VAL A 651 -0.82 43.70 -16.57
C VAL A 651 -1.84 43.08 -17.53
N THR A 652 -1.97 43.59 -18.76
CA THR A 652 -2.87 43.04 -19.77
C THR A 652 -2.42 41.65 -20.22
N CYS A 653 -1.12 41.47 -20.48
CA CYS A 653 -0.58 40.18 -20.93
C CYS A 653 -0.66 39.10 -19.83
N LEU A 654 -0.33 39.47 -18.58
CA LEU A 654 -0.43 38.58 -17.41
C LEU A 654 -1.89 38.16 -17.15
N LYS A 655 -2.87 39.07 -17.30
CA LYS A 655 -4.31 38.72 -17.18
C LYS A 655 -4.80 37.82 -18.31
N ARG A 656 -4.28 38.00 -19.53
CA ARG A 656 -4.62 37.15 -20.68
C ARG A 656 -3.93 35.78 -20.64
N GLY A 657 -2.76 35.69 -20.00
CA GLY A 657 -1.93 34.48 -19.98
C GLY A 657 -0.95 34.35 -21.14
N SER A 658 -0.94 35.26 -22.11
CA SER A 658 -0.05 35.23 -23.28
C SER A 658 0.53 36.60 -23.64
N ALA A 659 1.75 36.60 -24.20
CA ALA A 659 2.38 37.82 -24.71
C ALA A 659 1.62 38.39 -25.93
N GLU A 660 1.87 39.65 -26.29
CA GLU A 660 1.34 40.22 -27.54
C GLU A 660 2.17 39.75 -28.75
N PRO A 661 1.57 39.11 -29.78
CA PRO A 661 2.31 38.64 -30.95
C PRO A 661 3.09 39.76 -31.62
N GLY A 662 4.40 39.57 -31.79
CA GLY A 662 5.28 40.55 -32.42
C GLY A 662 5.43 41.89 -31.69
N CYS A 663 5.06 41.96 -30.39
CA CYS A 663 5.08 43.16 -29.54
C CYS A 663 6.26 44.13 -29.78
N GLY A 664 5.95 45.39 -30.11
CA GLY A 664 6.95 46.44 -30.31
C GLY A 664 7.81 46.70 -29.06
N ILE A 665 7.24 46.63 -27.85
CA ILE A 665 7.95 46.85 -26.59
C ILE A 665 9.01 45.76 -26.35
N ARG A 666 8.67 44.48 -26.60
CA ARG A 666 9.66 43.36 -26.54
C ARG A 666 10.78 43.57 -27.56
N LYS A 667 10.44 44.00 -28.79
CA LYS A 667 11.42 44.26 -29.87
C LYS A 667 12.36 45.43 -29.58
N ALA A 668 11.88 46.48 -28.92
CA ALA A 668 12.67 47.67 -28.58
C ALA A 668 13.78 47.40 -27.54
N ARG A 669 13.62 46.35 -26.70
CA ARG A 669 14.55 46.00 -25.61
C ARG A 669 14.76 47.12 -24.57
N GLU A 670 13.79 48.00 -24.41
CA GLU A 670 13.80 49.08 -23.40
C GLU A 670 13.15 48.68 -22.08
N GLN A 671 12.26 47.69 -22.09
CA GLN A 671 11.45 47.26 -20.95
C GLN A 671 11.44 45.72 -20.87
N LEU A 672 11.58 45.15 -19.67
CA LEU A 672 11.57 43.71 -19.46
C LEU A 672 10.14 43.15 -19.55
N CYS A 673 9.93 41.99 -20.20
CA CYS A 673 8.60 41.40 -20.34
C CYS A 673 8.45 40.12 -19.47
N PRO A 674 7.66 40.14 -18.38
CA PRO A 674 7.42 38.97 -17.53
C PRO A 674 6.98 37.70 -18.27
N MET A 675 6.29 37.84 -19.41
CA MET A 675 5.85 36.70 -20.23
C MET A 675 6.99 35.95 -20.95
N GLY A 676 8.24 36.43 -20.85
CA GLY A 676 9.41 35.67 -21.31
C GLY A 676 9.81 34.54 -20.37
N PHE A 677 9.32 34.52 -19.11
CA PHE A 677 9.61 33.43 -18.17
C PHE A 677 8.72 32.21 -18.43
N LEU A 678 9.36 31.05 -18.58
CA LEU A 678 8.68 29.76 -18.78
C LEU A 678 7.70 29.44 -17.63
N GLY A 679 8.07 29.70 -16.39
CA GLY A 679 7.21 29.50 -15.22
C GLY A 679 5.99 30.43 -15.14
N ILE A 680 5.92 31.47 -15.97
CA ILE A 680 4.83 32.45 -16.02
C ILE A 680 3.88 32.21 -17.19
N SER A 681 4.40 31.78 -18.34
CA SER A 681 3.63 31.63 -19.57
C SER A 681 3.27 30.17 -19.88
N GLY A 682 4.20 29.24 -19.68
CA GLY A 682 4.02 27.82 -19.95
C GLY A 682 3.41 27.00 -18.81
N ILE A 683 3.52 25.67 -18.93
CA ILE A 683 3.07 24.68 -17.94
C ILE A 683 4.21 23.69 -17.65
N ILE A 684 4.48 23.42 -16.37
CA ILE A 684 5.54 22.51 -15.92
C ILE A 684 4.92 21.41 -15.06
N GLU A 685 5.07 20.16 -15.49
CA GLU A 685 4.89 18.99 -14.63
C GLU A 685 6.23 18.67 -13.95
N ARG A 686 6.25 18.47 -12.62
CA ARG A 686 7.49 18.26 -11.86
C ARG A 686 7.40 17.03 -10.98
N HIS A 687 8.22 16.01 -11.27
CA HIS A 687 8.36 14.81 -10.44
C HIS A 687 9.73 14.74 -9.80
N THR A 688 9.76 14.45 -8.50
CA THR A 688 10.98 14.18 -7.73
C THR A 688 11.10 12.70 -7.37
N TRP A 689 12.34 12.22 -7.18
CA TRP A 689 12.66 10.89 -6.65
C TRP A 689 13.94 10.91 -5.79
N THR A 690 14.12 9.88 -4.97
CA THR A 690 15.24 9.74 -4.03
C THR A 690 16.19 8.64 -4.51
N PRO A 691 17.50 8.90 -4.70
CA PRO A 691 18.47 7.84 -4.98
C PRO A 691 18.56 6.78 -3.88
N GLY A 692 18.83 5.53 -4.27
CA GLY A 692 18.97 4.39 -3.34
C GLY A 692 17.64 3.91 -2.73
N GLN A 693 16.62 4.78 -2.64
CA GLN A 693 15.27 4.38 -2.32
C GLN A 693 14.66 3.65 -3.52
N ALA A 694 14.48 2.33 -3.41
CA ALA A 694 13.72 1.59 -4.40
C ALA A 694 12.31 2.20 -4.52
N PRO A 695 11.78 2.43 -5.73
CA PRO A 695 10.44 2.99 -5.89
C PRO A 695 9.43 2.02 -5.31
N ASN A 696 8.59 2.50 -4.39
CA ASN A 696 7.46 1.74 -3.87
C ASN A 696 6.47 1.46 -5.00
N LEU A 697 6.65 0.32 -5.68
CA LEU A 697 5.76 -0.16 -6.75
C LEU A 697 4.37 -0.50 -6.18
N TRP A 698 4.34 -1.12 -5.00
CA TRP A 698 3.13 -1.67 -4.39
C TRP A 698 2.39 -0.66 -3.50
N ASN A 699 3.12 0.13 -2.72
CA ASN A 699 2.52 1.07 -1.76
C ASN A 699 1.88 2.31 -2.42
N ARG A 700 1.88 2.38 -3.75
CA ARG A 700 1.12 3.38 -4.51
C ARG A 700 -0.37 3.29 -4.13
N PRO A 701 -1.04 4.41 -3.81
CA PRO A 701 -2.49 4.41 -3.71
C PRO A 701 -3.05 4.02 -5.09
N PRO A 702 -3.90 2.98 -5.20
CA PRO A 702 -4.23 2.38 -6.48
C PRO A 702 -4.89 3.36 -7.45
N VAL A 703 -4.46 3.24 -8.71
CA VAL A 703 -4.95 4.00 -9.88
C VAL A 703 -6.47 3.80 -10.13
N GLU A 704 -7.05 2.72 -9.61
CA GLU A 704 -8.43 2.28 -9.87
C GLU A 704 -9.55 3.14 -9.24
N GLN A 705 -9.25 4.34 -8.73
CA GLN A 705 -10.28 5.34 -8.47
C GLN A 705 -10.38 6.32 -9.64
N PRO A 706 -11.35 6.16 -10.57
CA PRO A 706 -11.57 7.07 -11.70
C PRO A 706 -11.98 8.50 -11.30
N GLY A 707 -12.07 8.79 -9.99
CA GLY A 707 -12.23 10.11 -9.40
C GLY A 707 -11.04 10.57 -8.54
N ARG A 708 -9.80 10.12 -8.80
CA ARG A 708 -8.57 10.66 -8.14
C ARG A 708 -7.64 11.43 -9.08
N HIS A 709 -7.84 11.32 -10.39
CA HIS A 709 -7.25 12.20 -11.41
C HIS A 709 -8.12 13.43 -11.72
N ARG A 710 -9.35 13.43 -11.19
CA ARG A 710 -10.20 14.60 -10.97
C ARG A 710 -10.30 14.83 -9.46
N ILE A 711 -10.44 16.07 -9.02
CA ILE A 711 -10.90 16.42 -7.66
C ILE A 711 -12.09 17.36 -7.81
N ASP A 712 -13.29 16.85 -7.53
CA ASP A 712 -14.58 17.53 -7.63
C ASP A 712 -15.06 18.15 -6.30
N ASP A 713 -14.35 17.86 -5.20
CA ASP A 713 -14.48 18.57 -3.94
C ASP A 713 -13.12 18.83 -3.25
N LEU A 714 -12.93 20.09 -2.82
CA LEU A 714 -11.85 20.53 -1.93
C LEU A 714 -12.41 21.24 -0.68
N SER A 715 -13.68 21.02 -0.34
CA SER A 715 -14.39 21.71 0.75
C SER A 715 -13.80 21.43 2.12
N LYS A 716 -13.33 20.19 2.36
CA LYS A 716 -12.68 19.78 3.60
C LYS A 716 -11.21 20.21 3.58
N VAL A 717 -10.85 21.12 4.48
CA VAL A 717 -9.49 21.65 4.62
C VAL A 717 -9.08 21.64 6.08
N VAL A 718 -8.02 20.91 6.42
CA VAL A 718 -7.36 21.05 7.73
C VAL A 718 -6.20 22.03 7.58
N PHE A 719 -6.12 22.99 8.49
CA PHE A 719 -5.22 24.14 8.42
C PHE A 719 -4.30 24.19 9.65
N THR A 720 -3.00 24.30 9.45
CA THR A 720 -2.01 24.52 10.51
C THR A 720 -1.01 25.61 10.10
N ALA A 721 -0.52 26.37 11.07
CA ALA A 721 0.44 27.44 10.83
C ALA A 721 1.23 27.81 12.08
N SER A 722 2.51 28.18 11.93
CA SER A 722 3.30 28.79 12.99
C SER A 722 2.87 30.24 13.26
N ASP A 723 2.83 30.63 14.53
CA ASP A 723 2.61 32.01 14.99
C ASP A 723 3.62 32.99 14.38
N ARG A 724 4.84 32.52 14.06
CA ARG A 724 5.88 33.28 13.35
C ARG A 724 5.41 33.83 12.00
N ALA A 725 4.39 33.24 11.38
CA ALA A 725 3.80 33.73 10.13
C ALA A 725 3.08 35.08 10.28
N ASP A 726 2.61 35.44 11.49
CA ASP A 726 2.02 36.75 11.80
C ASP A 726 3.02 37.73 12.46
N VAL A 727 4.31 37.39 12.57
CA VAL A 727 5.34 38.30 13.12
C VAL A 727 5.87 39.24 12.03
N PHE A 728 5.06 40.25 11.71
CA PHE A 728 5.38 41.38 10.83
C PHE A 728 4.43 42.56 11.13
N TRP A 729 4.81 43.80 10.80
CA TRP A 729 3.97 44.99 10.98
C TRP A 729 3.06 45.23 9.76
N ASP A 730 1.88 45.82 9.96
CA ASP A 730 0.98 46.15 8.85
C ASP A 730 1.63 47.12 7.84
N GLY A 731 2.53 47.99 8.30
CA GLY A 731 3.33 48.89 7.46
C GLY A 731 4.39 48.19 6.60
N ASP A 732 4.72 46.93 6.87
CA ASP A 732 5.65 46.11 6.07
C ASP A 732 4.97 45.53 4.81
N VAL A 733 3.73 45.95 4.52
CA VAL A 733 2.87 45.41 3.45
C VAL A 733 2.27 46.55 2.62
N GLU A 734 2.75 46.78 1.40
CA GLU A 734 2.16 47.78 0.48
C GLU A 734 0.78 47.38 -0.08
N GLN A 735 0.33 46.16 0.20
CA GLN A 735 -0.87 45.55 -0.36
C GLN A 735 -1.79 45.01 0.76
N GLU A 736 -2.73 44.12 0.46
CA GLU A 736 -3.61 43.53 1.47
C GLU A 736 -2.82 42.78 2.55
N VAL A 737 -2.96 43.22 3.81
CA VAL A 737 -2.47 42.52 5.00
C VAL A 737 -3.29 41.25 5.21
N VAL A 738 -2.64 40.09 5.13
CA VAL A 738 -3.27 38.79 5.40
C VAL A 738 -2.68 38.21 6.67
N ARG A 739 -3.51 38.06 7.72
CA ARG A 739 -3.15 37.41 8.98
C ARG A 739 -3.67 35.97 9.02
N LEU A 740 -3.21 35.13 9.93
CA LEU A 740 -3.68 33.74 10.05
C LEU A 740 -5.20 33.65 10.25
N HIS A 741 -5.79 34.58 11.01
CA HIS A 741 -7.24 34.67 11.19
C HIS A 741 -8.00 35.08 9.92
N THR A 742 -7.36 35.83 8.99
CA THR A 742 -7.91 36.09 7.66
C THR A 742 -8.04 34.80 6.85
N ILE A 743 -7.14 33.83 7.05
CA ILE A 743 -7.17 32.52 6.38
C ILE A 743 -8.26 31.63 6.98
N GLU A 744 -8.35 31.55 8.31
CA GLU A 744 -9.46 30.89 9.02
C GLU A 744 -10.82 31.34 8.48
N THR A 745 -11.02 32.67 8.44
CA THR A 745 -12.28 33.29 8.01
C THR A 745 -12.56 33.06 6.53
N ALA A 746 -11.55 33.22 5.66
CA ALA A 746 -11.73 33.09 4.21
C ALA A 746 -11.92 31.65 3.72
N LEU A 747 -11.58 30.64 4.54
CA LEU A 747 -11.78 29.22 4.24
C LEU A 747 -12.86 28.56 5.12
N ALA A 748 -13.40 29.26 6.12
CA ALA A 748 -14.29 28.72 7.16
C ALA A 748 -13.69 27.53 7.92
N VAL A 749 -12.42 27.65 8.31
CA VAL A 749 -11.65 26.62 9.05
C VAL A 749 -11.18 27.16 10.41
N LYS A 750 -10.71 26.26 11.27
CA LYS A 750 -9.96 26.60 12.49
C LYS A 750 -8.51 26.17 12.34
N ARG A 751 -7.58 27.02 12.79
CA ARG A 751 -6.16 26.64 12.83
C ARG A 751 -5.93 25.57 13.91
N VAL A 752 -5.27 24.49 13.52
CA VAL A 752 -4.72 23.47 14.41
C VAL A 752 -3.32 23.87 14.83
N ALA A 753 -3.03 23.89 16.13
CA ALA A 753 -1.83 24.51 16.70
C ALA A 753 -0.76 23.53 17.19
N THR A 754 -1.05 22.23 17.22
CA THR A 754 -0.09 21.17 17.59
C THR A 754 -0.10 20.04 16.55
N TRP A 755 0.96 19.23 16.52
CA TRP A 755 1.03 18.04 15.68
C TRP A 755 0.17 16.87 16.20
N GLU A 756 -0.14 16.84 17.51
CA GLU A 756 -1.07 15.88 18.13
C GLU A 756 -2.53 16.18 17.74
N ASP A 757 -2.97 17.44 17.86
CA ASP A 757 -4.29 17.86 17.38
C ASP A 757 -4.40 17.69 15.85
N TRP A 758 -3.28 17.81 15.11
CA TRP A 758 -3.23 17.65 13.66
C TRP A 758 -3.53 16.22 13.23
N THR A 759 -2.81 15.22 13.74
CA THR A 759 -3.06 13.81 13.39
C THR A 759 -4.48 13.39 13.80
N TYR A 760 -4.94 13.81 14.98
CA TYR A 760 -6.33 13.60 15.43
C TYR A 760 -7.38 14.20 14.47
N ARG A 761 -7.16 15.43 13.99
CA ARG A 761 -8.03 16.08 13.00
C ARG A 761 -8.05 15.36 11.66
N LEU A 762 -6.90 14.84 11.21
CA LEU A 762 -6.80 14.10 9.95
C LEU A 762 -7.59 12.79 9.99
N GLU A 763 -7.49 12.02 11.07
CA GLU A 763 -8.29 10.81 11.27
C GLU A 763 -9.79 11.12 11.35
N LEU A 764 -10.18 12.17 12.07
CA LEU A 764 -11.59 12.54 12.27
C LEU A 764 -12.28 13.09 11.01
N GLU A 765 -11.60 13.92 10.23
CA GLU A 765 -12.22 14.66 9.13
C GLU A 765 -11.99 14.03 7.74
N SER A 766 -10.88 13.30 7.54
CA SER A 766 -10.43 12.80 6.23
C SER A 766 -10.47 13.90 5.14
N PRO A 767 -9.59 14.90 5.21
CA PRO A 767 -9.67 16.09 4.37
C PRO A 767 -9.23 15.88 2.92
N SER A 768 -9.84 16.66 2.03
CA SER A 768 -9.51 16.75 0.62
C SER A 768 -8.30 17.66 0.33
N MET A 769 -7.98 18.59 1.23
CA MET A 769 -6.83 19.50 1.11
C MET A 769 -6.17 19.74 2.47
N LEU A 770 -4.84 19.82 2.48
CA LEU A 770 -4.07 20.30 3.64
C LEU A 770 -3.50 21.68 3.37
N LEU A 771 -3.57 22.57 4.35
CA LEU A 771 -2.96 23.89 4.31
C LEU A 771 -1.99 24.04 5.48
N MET A 772 -0.70 24.19 5.18
CA MET A 772 0.39 24.19 6.14
C MET A 772 1.26 25.43 5.91
N ILE A 773 1.32 26.35 6.89
CA ILE A 773 2.19 27.54 6.86
C ILE A 773 3.29 27.34 7.89
N LEU A 774 4.38 26.70 7.48
CA LEU A 774 5.36 26.12 8.37
C LEU A 774 6.60 27.00 8.51
N HIS A 775 7.11 27.12 9.72
CA HIS A 775 8.50 27.52 9.91
C HIS A 775 9.38 26.26 9.82
N LYS A 776 10.49 26.33 9.10
CA LYS A 776 11.48 25.24 8.94
C LYS A 776 12.83 25.73 9.46
N ASP A 777 13.41 25.02 10.43
CA ASP A 777 14.85 25.11 10.75
C ASP A 777 15.49 23.75 10.47
N LYS A 778 16.41 23.71 9.51
CA LYS A 778 17.08 22.49 9.02
C LYS A 778 16.05 21.38 8.71
N ASN A 779 16.00 20.36 9.58
CA ASN A 779 15.15 19.17 9.46
C ASN A 779 13.99 19.14 10.46
N TRP A 780 13.60 20.30 11.01
CA TRP A 780 12.45 20.46 11.91
C TRP A 780 11.40 21.40 11.31
N LEU A 781 10.13 21.04 11.47
CA LEU A 781 8.95 21.80 11.07
C LEU A 781 8.20 22.26 12.32
N TYR A 782 7.91 23.55 12.38
CA TYR A 782 7.27 24.20 13.52
C TYR A 782 5.88 24.71 13.15
N THR A 783 4.92 24.50 14.06
CA THR A 783 3.56 25.03 14.00
C THR A 783 3.08 25.54 15.37
N GLY A 784 1.95 26.24 15.42
CA GLY A 784 1.51 26.94 16.63
C GLY A 784 2.60 27.91 17.10
N ALA A 785 2.84 27.99 18.42
CA ALA A 785 3.94 28.79 18.95
C ALA A 785 5.30 28.27 18.46
N GLU A 786 5.69 27.07 18.89
CA GLU A 786 6.98 26.42 18.58
C GLU A 786 6.85 24.88 18.58
N ASP A 787 5.67 24.31 18.30
CA ASP A 787 5.49 22.85 18.36
C ASP A 787 6.12 22.15 17.15
N SER A 788 6.94 21.13 17.40
CA SER A 788 8.01 20.71 16.49
C SER A 788 7.93 19.25 16.04
N LEU A 789 7.89 19.03 14.73
CA LEU A 789 7.96 17.72 14.09
C LEU A 789 9.26 17.60 13.29
N SER A 790 10.00 16.50 13.44
CA SER A 790 11.17 16.24 12.61
C SER A 790 10.75 15.74 11.21
N LEU A 791 11.47 16.13 10.16
CA LEU A 791 11.20 15.69 8.78
C LEU A 791 11.26 14.16 8.65
N GLY A 792 12.13 13.49 9.42
CA GLY A 792 12.22 12.03 9.47
C GLY A 792 11.12 11.35 10.31
N GLY A 793 10.39 12.10 11.15
CA GLY A 793 9.20 11.64 11.87
C GLY A 793 7.89 11.90 11.13
N MET A 794 7.91 12.69 10.05
CA MET A 794 6.73 12.90 9.21
C MET A 794 6.35 11.61 8.47
N SER A 795 5.07 11.28 8.54
CA SER A 795 4.50 10.00 8.10
C SER A 795 3.12 10.20 7.46
N GLU A 796 2.53 9.16 6.89
CA GLU A 796 1.16 9.19 6.36
C GLU A 796 0.11 9.68 7.38
N GLN A 797 0.31 9.45 8.68
CA GLN A 797 -0.58 9.98 9.74
C GLN A 797 -0.66 11.51 9.71
N HIS A 798 0.42 12.17 9.27
CA HIS A 798 0.52 13.62 9.13
C HIS A 798 -0.03 14.14 7.79
N VAL A 799 -0.49 13.25 6.90
CA VAL A 799 -1.08 13.59 5.58
C VAL A 799 -2.52 13.09 5.43
N GLY A 800 -2.94 12.05 6.17
CA GLY A 800 -4.32 11.56 6.19
C GLY A 800 -4.84 11.01 4.85
N GLY A 801 -3.95 10.77 3.88
CA GLY A 801 -4.30 10.38 2.51
C GLY A 801 -4.81 11.52 1.62
N ALA A 802 -4.75 12.78 2.09
CA ALA A 802 -5.23 13.95 1.35
C ALA A 802 -4.52 14.08 -0.02
N PRO A 803 -5.26 14.22 -1.13
CA PRO A 803 -4.65 14.24 -2.47
C PRO A 803 -3.85 15.52 -2.76
N LEU A 804 -4.14 16.64 -2.07
CA LEU A 804 -3.59 17.95 -2.35
C LEU A 804 -3.05 18.62 -1.07
N VAL A 805 -1.77 19.00 -1.07
CA VAL A 805 -1.13 19.68 0.06
C VAL A 805 -0.53 21.02 -0.38
N ILE A 806 -0.80 22.07 0.38
CA ILE A 806 -0.19 23.38 0.25
C ILE A 806 0.74 23.55 1.46
N ALA A 807 2.06 23.49 1.24
CA ALA A 807 3.09 23.56 2.28
C ALA A 807 4.00 24.78 2.03
N ILE A 808 3.56 25.95 2.47
CA ILE A 808 4.27 27.22 2.28
C ILE A 808 5.13 27.52 3.51
N GLY A 809 6.41 27.80 3.31
CA GLY A 809 7.38 28.05 4.37
C GLY A 809 8.79 28.14 3.82
N CYS A 810 9.72 28.64 4.61
CA CYS A 810 11.11 28.89 4.17
C CYS A 810 11.77 27.62 3.63
N SER A 811 12.17 27.65 2.35
CA SER A 811 12.86 26.55 1.66
C SER A 811 12.18 25.19 1.84
N THR A 812 10.84 25.20 1.84
CA THR A 812 10.00 23.99 1.92
C THR A 812 10.18 23.10 0.69
N GLY A 813 10.25 23.69 -0.50
CA GLY A 813 10.47 22.99 -1.76
C GLY A 813 11.90 22.45 -1.99
N LEU A 814 12.83 22.68 -1.06
CA LEU A 814 14.23 22.21 -1.16
C LEU A 814 14.55 21.16 -0.10
N GLY A 815 15.34 20.15 -0.51
CA GLY A 815 16.04 19.21 0.37
C GLY A 815 17.55 19.39 0.23
N GLU A 816 18.28 19.33 1.34
CA GLU A 816 19.76 19.42 1.38
C GLU A 816 20.43 18.04 1.22
N MET A 817 19.67 16.97 1.46
CA MET A 817 20.08 15.57 1.36
C MET A 817 19.02 14.75 0.59
N PRO A 818 19.37 13.58 0.02
CA PRO A 818 18.42 12.63 -0.55
C PRO A 818 17.22 12.35 0.37
N GLY A 819 16.01 12.54 -0.15
CA GLY A 819 14.75 12.27 0.55
C GLY A 819 14.34 13.32 1.59
N SER A 820 15.11 14.41 1.76
CA SER A 820 14.83 15.45 2.77
C SER A 820 13.93 16.58 2.29
N SER A 821 13.56 16.61 1.00
CA SER A 821 12.65 17.65 0.49
C SER A 821 11.21 17.39 0.97
N LEU A 822 10.54 18.41 1.52
CA LEU A 822 9.20 18.26 2.05
C LEU A 822 8.17 17.77 1.00
N PRO A 823 8.24 18.18 -0.29
CA PRO A 823 7.43 17.59 -1.34
C PRO A 823 7.66 16.11 -1.59
N ALA A 824 8.90 15.59 -1.47
CA ALA A 824 9.15 14.15 -1.60
C ALA A 824 8.56 13.39 -0.40
N ILE A 825 8.78 13.89 0.82
CA ILE A 825 8.23 13.29 2.05
C ILE A 825 6.71 13.24 1.99
N LEU A 826 6.03 14.35 1.70
CA LEU A 826 4.57 14.43 1.61
C LEU A 826 3.98 13.55 0.49
N ARG A 827 4.64 13.46 -0.67
CA ARG A 827 4.21 12.56 -1.77
C ARG A 827 4.43 11.08 -1.43
N ASN A 828 5.53 10.73 -0.77
CA ASN A 828 5.76 9.40 -0.22
C ASN A 828 4.70 9.05 0.85
N CYS A 829 4.20 10.06 1.58
CA CYS A 829 3.08 9.96 2.52
C CYS A 829 1.68 10.06 1.86
N GLY A 830 1.57 9.84 0.54
CA GLY A 830 0.30 9.64 -0.17
C GLY A 830 -0.32 10.87 -0.84
N ALA A 831 0.29 12.06 -0.70
CA ALA A 831 -0.13 13.26 -1.42
C ALA A 831 0.09 13.10 -2.93
N SER A 832 -0.89 13.49 -3.75
CA SER A 832 -0.82 13.37 -5.22
C SER A 832 -0.15 14.61 -5.84
N VAL A 833 -0.48 15.80 -5.33
CA VAL A 833 0.25 17.05 -5.59
C VAL A 833 0.59 17.74 -4.27
N VAL A 834 1.81 18.29 -4.22
CA VAL A 834 2.29 19.18 -3.16
C VAL A 834 2.70 20.50 -3.78
N ILE A 835 2.27 21.62 -3.20
CA ILE A 835 2.62 22.97 -3.65
C ILE A 835 3.44 23.64 -2.55
N ALA A 836 4.67 24.03 -2.86
CA ALA A 836 5.66 24.50 -1.88
C ALA A 836 6.42 25.74 -2.37
N ALA A 837 7.19 26.36 -1.48
CA ALA A 837 8.02 27.52 -1.79
C ALA A 837 9.50 27.15 -1.93
N MET A 838 10.13 27.60 -3.01
CA MET A 838 11.52 27.24 -3.36
C MET A 838 12.60 28.01 -2.60
N THR A 839 12.23 28.95 -1.74
CA THR A 839 13.19 29.79 -0.99
C THR A 839 12.59 30.26 0.33
N SER A 840 13.33 31.06 1.09
CA SER A 840 12.85 31.74 2.30
C SER A 840 11.60 32.58 2.02
N VAL A 841 10.57 32.50 2.87
CA VAL A 841 9.31 33.24 2.69
C VAL A 841 8.94 33.99 3.95
N LEU A 842 8.79 35.32 3.83
CA LEU A 842 8.33 36.19 4.91
C LEU A 842 6.81 36.05 5.13
N GLY A 843 6.38 36.02 6.40
CA GLY A 843 5.03 35.63 6.83
C GLY A 843 3.88 36.33 6.09
N ARG A 844 3.97 37.65 5.92
CA ARG A 844 3.01 38.48 5.15
C ARG A 844 2.72 37.94 3.74
N HIS A 845 3.73 37.39 3.06
CA HIS A 845 3.59 36.85 1.71
C HIS A 845 3.15 35.38 1.76
N ALA A 846 3.65 34.60 2.73
CA ALA A 846 3.24 33.21 2.96
C ALA A 846 1.72 33.11 3.21
N ASN A 847 1.20 33.92 4.14
CA ASN A 847 -0.22 33.97 4.50
C ASN A 847 -1.12 34.25 3.29
N ARG A 848 -0.77 35.26 2.50
CA ARG A 848 -1.53 35.67 1.31
C ARG A 848 -1.53 34.59 0.24
N VAL A 849 -0.36 34.05 -0.12
CA VAL A 849 -0.26 32.99 -1.13
C VAL A 849 -0.98 31.72 -0.68
N ALA A 850 -0.82 31.31 0.58
CA ALA A 850 -1.52 30.15 1.15
C ALA A 850 -3.05 30.31 1.05
N ARG A 851 -3.58 31.49 1.43
CA ARG A 851 -5.01 31.83 1.32
C ARG A 851 -5.50 31.83 -0.12
N ASP A 852 -4.82 32.55 -1.00
CA ASP A 852 -5.31 32.81 -2.37
C ASP A 852 -5.22 31.56 -3.24
N LEU A 853 -4.17 30.75 -3.08
CA LEU A 853 -4.06 29.42 -3.67
C LEU A 853 -5.19 28.49 -3.19
N ALA A 854 -5.41 28.38 -1.88
CA ALA A 854 -6.47 27.54 -1.31
C ALA A 854 -7.87 27.97 -1.78
N LYS A 855 -8.13 29.28 -1.93
CA LYS A 855 -9.39 29.80 -2.46
C LYS A 855 -9.57 29.47 -3.94
N HIS A 856 -8.56 29.73 -4.79
CA HIS A 856 -8.65 29.44 -6.22
C HIS A 856 -8.83 27.94 -6.51
N LEU A 857 -8.10 27.07 -5.80
CA LEU A 857 -8.25 25.61 -5.92
C LEU A 857 -9.66 25.15 -5.53
N ARG A 858 -10.20 25.62 -4.39
CA ARG A 858 -11.58 25.29 -3.96
C ARG A 858 -12.63 25.79 -4.94
N GLN A 859 -12.45 26.98 -5.50
CA GLN A 859 -13.34 27.55 -6.50
C GLN A 859 -13.31 26.72 -7.79
N ALA A 860 -12.12 26.33 -8.27
CA ALA A 860 -11.96 25.49 -9.44
C ALA A 860 -12.58 24.10 -9.25
N ALA A 861 -12.33 23.42 -8.10
CA ALA A 861 -12.95 22.13 -7.78
C ALA A 861 -14.48 22.21 -7.69
N SER A 862 -15.01 23.32 -7.18
CA SER A 862 -16.47 23.51 -7.02
C SER A 862 -17.20 23.87 -8.31
N ALA A 863 -16.49 24.38 -9.32
CA ALA A 863 -17.04 24.92 -10.56
C ALA A 863 -17.52 23.84 -11.54
N TRP A 864 -18.29 24.25 -12.56
CA TRP A 864 -18.62 23.42 -13.71
C TRP A 864 -17.54 23.52 -14.78
N GLY A 865 -17.19 22.39 -15.39
CA GLY A 865 -16.11 22.28 -16.36
C GLY A 865 -14.83 21.69 -15.75
N THR A 866 -13.72 21.76 -16.49
CA THR A 866 -12.44 21.17 -16.07
C THR A 866 -11.29 22.16 -16.25
N VAL A 867 -10.52 22.38 -15.19
CA VAL A 867 -9.26 23.16 -15.19
C VAL A 867 -8.18 22.33 -14.51
N HIS A 868 -6.95 22.36 -15.01
CA HIS A 868 -5.86 21.49 -14.54
C HIS A 868 -4.99 22.23 -13.51
N ILE A 869 -4.39 21.50 -12.55
CA ILE A 869 -3.54 22.11 -11.51
C ILE A 869 -2.40 22.94 -12.14
N GLY A 870 -1.74 22.46 -13.19
CA GLY A 870 -0.68 23.22 -13.87
C GLY A 870 -1.15 24.58 -14.42
N GLU A 871 -2.39 24.65 -14.90
CA GLU A 871 -3.00 25.88 -15.45
C GLU A 871 -3.29 26.90 -14.32
N ILE A 872 -3.73 26.41 -13.15
CA ILE A 872 -4.02 27.22 -11.95
C ILE A 872 -2.73 27.77 -11.34
N ILE A 873 -1.66 26.99 -11.29
CA ILE A 873 -0.36 27.46 -10.80
C ILE A 873 0.15 28.62 -11.66
N SER A 874 0.25 28.45 -12.98
CA SER A 874 0.71 29.55 -13.86
C SER A 874 -0.23 30.77 -13.80
N ALA A 875 -1.55 30.57 -13.64
CA ALA A 875 -2.49 31.68 -13.42
C ALA A 875 -2.24 32.43 -12.08
N LEU A 876 -2.01 31.72 -10.97
CA LEU A 876 -1.70 32.33 -9.67
C LEU A 876 -0.38 33.12 -9.74
N ARG A 877 0.67 32.56 -10.35
CA ARG A 877 1.95 33.25 -10.53
C ARG A 877 1.78 34.57 -11.30
N ARG A 878 0.97 34.56 -12.36
CA ARG A 878 0.61 35.76 -13.13
C ARG A 878 -0.17 36.78 -12.32
N GLN A 879 -1.13 36.35 -11.49
CA GLN A 879 -1.89 37.24 -10.61
C GLN A 879 -0.99 37.92 -9.56
N LEU A 880 -0.11 37.16 -8.90
CA LEU A 880 0.83 37.71 -7.93
C LEU A 880 1.78 38.74 -8.55
N LEU A 881 2.26 38.52 -9.79
CA LEU A 881 3.07 39.50 -10.53
C LEU A 881 2.30 40.74 -11.01
N ILE A 882 0.98 40.65 -11.25
CA ILE A 882 0.13 41.82 -11.49
C ILE A 882 0.08 42.71 -10.25
N GLU A 883 0.10 42.08 -9.08
CA GLU A 883 -0.03 42.70 -7.76
C GLU A 883 1.33 43.09 -7.13
N GLY A 884 2.43 42.99 -7.88
CA GLY A 884 3.79 43.34 -7.46
C GLY A 884 4.50 42.29 -6.58
N VAL A 885 3.87 41.15 -6.31
CA VAL A 885 4.34 40.17 -5.32
C VAL A 885 5.37 39.21 -5.94
N ALA A 886 6.65 39.48 -5.71
CA ALA A 886 7.77 38.65 -6.17
C ALA A 886 7.68 37.16 -5.78
N LEU A 887 7.05 36.84 -4.64
CA LEU A 887 6.87 35.46 -4.16
C LEU A 887 6.18 34.55 -5.19
N GLY A 888 5.37 35.10 -6.12
CA GLY A 888 4.77 34.33 -7.20
C GLY A 888 5.78 33.51 -8.01
N LEU A 889 7.03 33.99 -8.18
CA LEU A 889 8.07 33.24 -8.87
C LEU A 889 8.52 31.99 -8.10
N ALA A 890 8.56 32.03 -6.76
CA ALA A 890 9.07 30.93 -5.94
C ALA A 890 8.04 29.84 -5.59
N VAL A 891 6.77 29.96 -6.01
CA VAL A 891 5.74 28.93 -5.77
C VAL A 891 5.83 27.85 -6.84
N VAL A 892 6.02 26.59 -6.44
CA VAL A 892 6.18 25.44 -7.35
C VAL A 892 5.28 24.28 -6.90
N ALA A 893 4.65 23.62 -7.87
CA ALA A 893 3.90 22.38 -7.66
C ALA A 893 4.76 21.16 -8.02
N PHE A 894 4.57 20.07 -7.28
CA PHE A 894 5.24 18.79 -7.42
C PHE A 894 4.17 17.70 -7.52
N GLY A 895 4.28 16.84 -8.53
CA GLY A 895 3.25 15.87 -8.90
C GLY A 895 2.74 16.10 -10.32
N ASP A 896 1.57 15.53 -10.60
CA ASP A 896 0.94 15.49 -11.92
C ASP A 896 0.27 16.83 -12.29
N ALA A 897 0.60 17.39 -13.45
CA ALA A 897 0.08 18.70 -13.87
C ALA A 897 -1.37 18.63 -14.39
N ASP A 898 -1.82 17.44 -14.82
CA ASP A 898 -3.13 17.21 -15.44
C ASP A 898 -4.17 16.66 -14.45
N ILE A 899 -3.93 16.74 -13.14
CA ILE A 899 -5.02 16.59 -12.16
C ILE A 899 -6.07 17.66 -12.46
N ALA A 900 -7.26 17.18 -12.83
CA ALA A 900 -8.42 17.99 -13.16
C ALA A 900 -9.10 18.47 -11.89
N LEU A 901 -9.50 19.73 -11.84
CA LEU A 901 -10.44 20.28 -10.86
C LEU A 901 -11.73 20.67 -11.57
N GLY A 902 -12.85 20.48 -10.89
CA GLY A 902 -14.18 20.88 -11.36
C GLY A 902 -15.09 19.69 -11.65
N LYS A 903 -16.39 19.97 -11.72
CA LYS A 903 -17.46 18.97 -11.85
C LYS A 903 -17.75 18.67 -13.31
N ASP A 904 -17.86 17.38 -13.61
CA ASP A 904 -18.30 16.89 -14.92
C ASP A 904 -19.73 17.36 -15.22
N GLY A 905 -19.90 18.05 -16.35
CA GLY A 905 -21.21 18.30 -16.92
C GLY A 905 -21.84 16.99 -17.39
N ARG A 906 -23.06 16.71 -16.90
CA ARG A 906 -23.91 15.59 -17.36
C ARG A 906 -25.03 16.12 -18.25
#